data_AF-A0A535YW29-F1
#
_entry.id   AF-A0A535YW29-F1
#
_cell.length_a   1.000
_cell.length_b   1.000
_cell.length_c   1.000
_cell.angle_alpha   90.00
_cell.angle_beta   90.00
_cell.angle_gamma   90.00
#
_symmetry.space_group_name_H-M   'P 1'
#
loop_
_entity.id
_entity.type
_entity.pdbx_description
1 polymer ?
#
loop_
_entity_poly.entity_id
_entity_poly.type
_entity_poly.pdbx_seq_one_letter_code
_entity_poly.pdbx_strand_id
1 'polypeptide(L)'
;MPRVWTASSRRSTVTAYLEGQGLTVTAVAANREVIDVKGSLAAAARAFGTSIGRYHDAHMNRTFIANDSAVSLPASVAPDILGVAGLNNHYPPRHSRALLRAQTGGGPAGGYTPAQLKTAYDVNPLATAGYAGSGQTVGLFELAPFCQTDISMYDTQYSLTPPAPTSVSVDSGSTACPTTAPASGEDEAEFDIEVIQAIAPAAGITVWVGPDPAHASETNVLDVYNAMVTSDTTRTNSTSWGDCEQDLPPSFRQSEENIFKQAAAQGQSFFAASGDYGNIDCYPSTGSFKLAVNDPAADPYVTGVGGTTLNLTGSNAYSSETTWNGSGGGLSVVWPRPAWQTGPGVANTYSNGKRQVPDVALDADPNTGYSVYIEAGPYVDTSQDIGWAEIGGTSGGAPAWAAFAALLNQDAVANHKPTLGFANPTLYENQRSNGQFHDVTSGNNDLSGSYGGKYPATAGWDFATGWGSFDANVLAGDLLANVGTDNASVVFNGQPHDWYYDSTFHALRHAVWNGSGWQLETLDGAGSGGGGGRTTDSVGRFNAALVYSGQMNDFYYDISMGALRHAWFDGAWHFETLDGPGCVYAGCGTHSVGQFTAVTLYGNSIQVFYYDATSLAMRHAWWTGSSWNYETLDGSGSAGGSGRTTTDDVGQYNAVTVYGNQVQVYYYDVTSHALRHAWWDTVRWNFETLDGSGSSGGGGRTTTDTVGWNSGVTTYGNQLQIWYYDATTD
;
A
#
# COMPACT_ATOMS: atom_id res chain seq x y z
N MET A 1 23.51 -26.71 12.21
CA MET A 1 23.30 -26.52 13.67
C MET A 1 21.82 -26.29 13.82
N PRO A 2 21.10 -26.95 14.74
CA PRO A 2 19.66 -26.72 14.85
C PRO A 2 19.35 -25.31 15.39
N ARG A 3 18.28 -24.69 14.91
CA ARG A 3 17.70 -23.47 15.48
C ARG A 3 16.26 -23.72 15.90
N VAL A 4 15.86 -23.12 17.02
CA VAL A 4 14.56 -23.34 17.67
C VAL A 4 13.81 -22.03 17.75
N TRP A 5 12.64 -21.97 17.12
CA TRP A 5 11.75 -20.80 17.13
C TRP A 5 10.75 -20.92 18.29
N THR A 6 10.63 -19.88 19.12
CA THR A 6 9.88 -19.93 20.39
C THR A 6 9.08 -18.68 20.68
N ALA A 7 7.97 -18.82 21.43
CA ALA A 7 7.25 -17.68 21.96
C ALA A 7 8.02 -17.02 23.12
N SER A 8 8.22 -15.70 23.05
CA SER A 8 9.14 -14.92 23.90
C SER A 8 8.96 -15.07 25.43
N SER A 9 7.75 -15.40 25.90
CA SER A 9 7.44 -15.50 27.34
C SER A 9 7.95 -16.78 28.04
N ARG A 10 8.46 -17.77 27.29
CA ARG A 10 8.84 -19.09 27.84
C ARG A 10 10.24 -19.58 27.44
N ARG A 11 11.09 -18.66 26.96
CA ARG A 11 12.49 -18.92 26.55
C ARG A 11 13.30 -19.72 27.56
N SER A 12 13.19 -19.39 28.85
CA SER A 12 13.95 -20.07 29.91
C SER A 12 13.63 -21.55 30.00
N THR A 13 12.36 -21.94 29.79
CA THR A 13 11.93 -23.33 29.75
C THR A 13 12.52 -24.06 28.56
N VAL A 14 12.50 -23.44 27.37
CA VAL A 14 13.04 -24.05 26.15
C VAL A 14 14.57 -24.16 26.21
N THR A 15 15.27 -23.11 26.66
CA THR A 15 16.73 -23.14 26.87
C THR A 15 17.12 -24.26 27.85
N ALA A 16 16.47 -24.33 29.01
CA ALA A 16 16.76 -25.36 30.00
C ALA A 16 16.49 -26.78 29.47
N TYR A 17 15.44 -26.94 28.67
CA TYR A 17 15.16 -28.21 27.99
C TYR A 17 16.29 -28.59 27.03
N LEU A 18 16.67 -27.70 26.11
CA LEU A 18 17.70 -27.97 25.09
C LEU A 18 19.05 -28.30 25.74
N GLU A 19 19.45 -27.54 26.75
CA GLU A 19 20.66 -27.81 27.54
C GLU A 19 20.59 -29.16 28.26
N GLY A 20 19.43 -29.49 28.83
CA GLY A 20 19.17 -30.79 29.45
C GLY A 20 19.26 -31.98 28.49
N GLN A 21 19.08 -31.78 27.19
CA GLN A 21 19.24 -32.82 26.16
C GLN A 21 20.70 -32.96 25.66
N GLY A 22 21.60 -32.14 26.17
CA GLY A 22 23.01 -32.11 25.79
C GLY A 22 23.30 -31.26 24.55
N LEU A 23 22.42 -30.31 24.23
CA LEU A 23 22.70 -29.23 23.28
C LEU A 23 23.29 -28.02 24.03
N THR A 24 24.00 -27.16 23.33
CA THR A 24 24.55 -25.91 23.87
C THR A 24 23.90 -24.74 23.16
N VAL A 25 23.29 -23.83 23.92
CA VAL A 25 22.78 -22.57 23.36
C VAL A 25 23.96 -21.68 22.99
N THR A 26 24.07 -21.32 21.71
CA THR A 26 25.17 -20.51 21.18
C THR A 26 24.80 -19.05 21.05
N ALA A 27 23.54 -18.75 20.74
CA ALA A 27 23.01 -17.40 20.73
C ALA A 27 21.48 -17.40 20.86
N VAL A 28 20.93 -16.21 21.12
CA VAL A 28 19.50 -15.93 21.10
C VAL A 28 19.33 -14.65 20.30
N ALA A 29 18.45 -14.67 19.28
CA ALA A 29 18.21 -13.51 18.44
C ALA A 29 17.62 -12.31 19.22
N ALA A 30 17.77 -11.10 18.69
CA ALA A 30 17.36 -9.87 19.35
C ALA A 30 15.85 -9.79 19.63
N ASN A 31 15.01 -10.34 18.72
CA ASN A 31 13.56 -10.50 18.92
C ASN A 31 13.19 -11.52 19.99
N ARG A 32 14.17 -12.31 20.47
CA ARG A 32 14.02 -13.39 21.46
C ARG A 32 13.14 -14.54 20.98
N GLU A 33 12.93 -14.64 19.67
CA GLU A 33 12.13 -15.69 19.06
C GLU A 33 12.99 -16.84 18.54
N VAL A 34 14.26 -16.61 18.23
CA VAL A 34 15.21 -17.66 17.78
C VAL A 34 16.21 -18.02 18.86
N ILE A 35 16.39 -19.32 19.10
CA ILE A 35 17.46 -19.88 19.92
C ILE A 35 18.36 -20.75 19.05
N ASP A 36 19.65 -20.41 19.01
CA ASP A 36 20.65 -21.17 18.28
C ASP A 36 21.24 -22.23 19.19
N VAL A 37 21.30 -23.45 18.69
CA VAL A 37 21.90 -24.56 19.44
C VAL A 37 22.91 -25.35 18.63
N LYS A 38 23.95 -25.80 19.32
CA LYS A 38 24.98 -26.67 18.77
C LYS A 38 25.08 -27.96 19.58
N GLY A 39 25.30 -29.08 18.91
CA GLY A 39 25.50 -30.37 19.56
C GLY A 39 25.83 -31.48 18.57
N SER A 40 25.96 -32.70 19.09
CA SER A 40 26.13 -33.89 18.25
C SER A 40 24.82 -34.30 17.58
N LEU A 41 24.89 -35.04 16.46
CA LEU A 41 23.70 -35.61 15.82
C LEU A 41 22.85 -36.44 16.80
N ALA A 42 23.49 -37.18 17.71
CA ALA A 42 22.80 -37.95 18.73
C ALA A 42 22.07 -37.07 19.75
N ALA A 43 22.62 -35.91 20.11
CA ALA A 43 21.95 -34.96 21.00
C ALA A 43 20.75 -34.30 20.31
N ALA A 44 20.90 -33.90 19.04
CA ALA A 44 19.81 -33.34 18.25
C ALA A 44 18.67 -34.35 18.04
N ALA A 45 19.00 -35.59 17.66
CA ALA A 45 18.04 -36.68 17.51
C ALA A 45 17.23 -36.93 18.80
N ARG A 46 17.89 -36.93 19.97
CA ARG A 46 17.21 -37.05 21.26
C ARG A 46 16.35 -35.84 21.60
N ALA A 47 16.87 -34.63 21.41
CA ALA A 47 16.18 -33.39 21.75
C ALA A 47 14.92 -33.16 20.91
N PHE A 48 14.90 -33.66 19.68
CA PHE A 48 13.80 -33.44 18.74
C PHE A 48 13.04 -34.72 18.41
N GLY A 49 13.29 -35.81 19.15
CA GLY A 49 12.56 -37.07 19.03
C GLY A 49 12.51 -37.62 17.60
N THR A 50 13.61 -37.48 16.84
CA THR A 50 13.70 -37.84 15.42
C THR A 50 14.94 -38.70 15.16
N SER A 51 14.98 -39.39 14.02
CA SER A 51 16.23 -39.92 13.45
C SER A 51 16.80 -38.95 12.42
N ILE A 52 18.13 -38.89 12.32
CA ILE A 52 18.88 -38.01 11.41
C ILE A 52 19.91 -38.85 10.66
N GLY A 53 19.82 -38.83 9.33
CA GLY A 53 20.66 -39.61 8.43
C GLY A 53 21.47 -38.75 7.45
N ARG A 54 22.36 -39.40 6.70
CA ARG A 54 22.99 -38.80 5.51
C ARG A 54 22.34 -39.38 4.27
N TYR A 55 21.93 -38.51 3.36
CA TYR A 55 21.24 -38.85 2.12
C TYR A 55 22.03 -38.34 0.93
N HIS A 56 21.78 -38.93 -0.24
CA HIS A 56 22.33 -38.49 -1.50
C HIS A 56 21.20 -38.16 -2.45
N ASP A 57 21.15 -36.89 -2.87
CA ASP A 57 20.32 -36.45 -3.97
C ASP A 57 21.03 -36.79 -5.28
N ALA A 58 20.43 -37.71 -6.05
CA ALA A 58 20.98 -38.15 -7.32
C ALA A 58 20.77 -37.13 -8.46
N HIS A 59 19.77 -36.25 -8.36
CA HIS A 59 19.49 -35.20 -9.35
C HIS A 59 20.48 -34.05 -9.21
N MET A 60 20.75 -33.62 -7.98
CA MET A 60 21.71 -32.55 -7.68
C MET A 60 23.14 -33.07 -7.48
N ASN A 61 23.33 -34.39 -7.46
CA ASN A 61 24.59 -35.05 -7.13
C ASN A 61 25.21 -34.53 -5.80
N ARG A 62 24.37 -34.23 -4.81
CA ARG A 62 24.77 -33.64 -3.51
C ARG A 62 24.51 -34.63 -2.37
N THR A 63 25.39 -34.66 -1.37
CA THR A 63 25.13 -35.38 -0.11
C THR A 63 24.67 -34.37 0.94
N PHE A 64 23.61 -34.71 1.67
CA PHE A 64 23.03 -33.84 2.69
C PHE A 64 22.69 -34.64 3.97
N ILE A 65 22.34 -33.92 5.03
CA ILE A 65 21.82 -34.45 6.28
C ILE A 65 20.36 -34.04 6.38
N ALA A 66 19.50 -34.98 6.75
CA ALA A 66 18.09 -34.71 7.00
C ALA A 66 17.55 -35.60 8.11
N ASN A 67 16.46 -35.16 8.72
CA ASN A 67 15.63 -36.05 9.53
C ASN A 67 14.71 -36.90 8.64
N ASP A 68 14.57 -38.19 8.97
CA ASP A 68 13.67 -39.13 8.24
C ASP A 68 12.27 -39.24 8.86
N SER A 69 12.06 -38.54 9.97
CA SER A 69 10.83 -38.58 10.75
C SER A 69 10.48 -37.17 11.24
N ALA A 70 9.19 -36.94 11.49
CA ALA A 70 8.74 -35.66 12.02
C ALA A 70 9.33 -35.44 13.43
N VAL A 71 9.65 -34.19 13.74
CA VAL A 71 10.09 -33.79 15.08
C VAL A 71 9.00 -34.09 16.10
N SER A 72 9.40 -34.66 17.24
CA SER A 72 8.55 -34.91 18.39
C SER A 72 9.15 -34.29 19.64
N LEU A 73 8.37 -33.47 20.32
CA LEU A 73 8.77 -32.74 21.52
C LEU A 73 7.92 -33.18 22.73
N PRO A 74 8.48 -33.17 23.97
CA PRO A 74 7.69 -33.39 25.17
C PRO A 74 6.57 -32.35 25.31
N ALA A 75 5.40 -32.77 25.83
CA ALA A 75 4.24 -31.89 26.02
C ALA A 75 4.52 -30.65 26.89
N SER A 76 5.58 -30.68 27.71
CA SER A 76 6.02 -29.55 28.53
C SER A 76 6.71 -28.44 27.75
N VAL A 77 7.18 -28.70 26.53
CA VAL A 77 7.94 -27.72 25.72
C VAL A 77 7.36 -27.56 24.32
N ALA A 78 6.62 -28.56 23.82
CA ALA A 78 6.03 -28.55 22.48
C ALA A 78 5.17 -27.31 22.19
N PRO A 79 4.33 -26.80 23.13
CA PRO A 79 3.56 -25.58 22.88
C PRO A 79 4.41 -24.30 22.76
N ASP A 80 5.68 -24.36 23.17
CA ASP A 80 6.57 -23.21 23.24
C ASP A 80 7.56 -23.18 22.06
N ILE A 81 7.59 -24.22 21.22
CA ILE A 81 8.46 -24.33 20.04
C ILE A 81 7.58 -24.35 18.78
N LEU A 82 7.71 -23.30 17.96
CA LEU A 82 6.99 -23.14 16.70
C LEU A 82 7.61 -23.99 15.58
N GLY A 83 8.93 -24.10 15.56
CA GLY A 83 9.66 -24.81 14.52
C GLY A 83 11.09 -25.12 14.93
N VAL A 84 11.63 -26.18 14.33
CA VAL A 84 13.05 -26.54 14.44
C VAL A 84 13.63 -26.58 13.04
N ALA A 85 14.55 -25.67 12.75
CA ALA A 85 15.29 -25.64 11.50
C ALA A 85 16.68 -26.26 11.69
N GLY A 86 17.33 -26.68 10.60
CA GLY A 86 18.73 -27.11 10.62
C GLY A 86 18.97 -28.56 11.02
N LEU A 87 17.89 -29.36 11.08
CA LEU A 87 17.93 -30.82 11.05
C LEU A 87 17.99 -31.36 9.60
N ASN A 88 17.53 -30.55 8.66
CA ASN A 88 17.70 -30.70 7.21
C ASN A 88 18.65 -29.60 6.70
N ASN A 89 19.57 -29.94 5.80
CA ASN A 89 20.36 -28.98 5.04
C ASN A 89 20.27 -29.19 3.52
N HIS A 90 19.24 -29.90 3.07
CA HIS A 90 18.81 -29.90 1.67
C HIS A 90 17.96 -28.66 1.41
N TYR A 91 18.64 -27.59 1.02
CA TYR A 91 18.04 -26.37 0.50
C TYR A 91 18.85 -25.96 -0.73
N PRO A 92 18.26 -25.98 -1.91
CA PRO A 92 18.86 -25.49 -3.15
C PRO A 92 18.25 -24.12 -3.51
N PRO A 93 18.66 -23.01 -2.87
CA PRO A 93 18.14 -21.71 -3.23
C PRO A 93 18.42 -21.45 -4.70
N ARG A 94 17.46 -20.82 -5.35
CA ARG A 94 17.54 -20.50 -6.77
C ARG A 94 17.40 -19.00 -6.90
N HIS A 95 18.35 -18.46 -7.62
CA HIS A 95 18.10 -17.31 -8.46
C HIS A 95 18.04 -17.84 -9.88
N SER A 96 17.27 -17.19 -10.74
CA SER A 96 17.28 -17.50 -12.16
C SER A 96 17.52 -16.21 -12.92
N ARG A 97 18.51 -16.26 -13.79
CA ARG A 97 18.71 -15.28 -14.85
C ARG A 97 18.48 -15.94 -16.18
N ALA A 98 17.75 -15.28 -17.06
CA ALA A 98 17.74 -15.65 -18.45
C ALA A 98 18.70 -14.73 -19.21
N LEU A 99 19.83 -15.28 -19.65
CA LEU A 99 20.78 -14.57 -20.51
C LEU A 99 20.40 -14.81 -21.96
N LEU A 100 20.02 -13.76 -22.68
CA LEU A 100 19.89 -13.78 -24.13
C LEU A 100 20.60 -12.56 -24.72
N ARG A 101 21.27 -12.75 -25.86
CA ARG A 101 21.78 -11.65 -26.69
C ARG A 101 20.68 -11.13 -27.60
N ALA A 102 19.56 -10.69 -27.03
CA ALA A 102 18.76 -9.69 -27.71
C ALA A 102 19.57 -8.38 -27.75
N GLN A 103 19.27 -7.49 -28.70
CA GLN A 103 19.85 -6.15 -28.74
C GLN A 103 18.72 -5.13 -28.78
N THR A 104 17.80 -5.32 -27.84
CA THR A 104 16.67 -4.43 -27.54
C THR A 104 17.14 -3.41 -26.51
N GLY A 105 16.58 -2.20 -26.52
CA GLY A 105 16.99 -1.15 -25.60
C GLY A 105 18.29 -0.41 -25.97
N GLY A 106 18.65 0.57 -25.14
CA GLY A 106 19.69 1.56 -25.44
C GLY A 106 21.05 1.28 -24.77
N GLY A 107 21.19 0.18 -24.03
CA GLY A 107 22.40 -0.14 -23.28
C GLY A 107 23.57 -0.61 -24.15
N PRO A 108 24.82 -0.59 -23.63
CA PRO A 108 26.03 -0.92 -24.41
C PRO A 108 26.04 -2.32 -25.04
N ALA A 109 25.31 -3.28 -24.48
CA ALA A 109 25.16 -4.63 -25.00
C ALA A 109 23.70 -5.00 -25.33
N GLY A 110 22.78 -4.03 -25.33
CA GLY A 110 21.33 -4.27 -25.21
C GLY A 110 20.83 -3.93 -23.81
N GLY A 111 19.56 -4.25 -23.58
CA GLY A 111 18.78 -3.93 -22.39
C GLY A 111 18.34 -2.47 -22.27
N TYR A 112 17.27 -2.25 -21.52
CA TYR A 112 16.78 -0.93 -21.14
C TYR A 112 17.71 -0.27 -20.11
N THR A 113 18.05 0.98 -20.39
CA THR A 113 18.87 1.83 -19.52
C THR A 113 18.05 2.40 -18.35
N PRO A 114 18.69 2.93 -17.29
CA PRO A 114 17.99 3.65 -16.22
C PRO A 114 17.03 4.74 -16.72
N ALA A 115 17.44 5.52 -17.73
CA ALA A 115 16.60 6.58 -18.29
C ALA A 115 15.37 6.03 -19.01
N GLN A 116 15.51 4.89 -19.69
CA GLN A 116 14.39 4.21 -20.35
C GLN A 116 13.41 3.65 -19.32
N LEU A 117 13.90 2.95 -18.29
CA LEU A 117 13.07 2.39 -17.22
C LEU A 117 12.31 3.49 -16.46
N LYS A 118 12.96 4.59 -16.09
CA LYS A 118 12.29 5.73 -15.43
C LYS A 118 11.22 6.39 -16.29
N THR A 119 11.40 6.39 -17.61
CA THR A 119 10.42 6.96 -18.54
C THR A 119 9.28 5.99 -18.79
N ALA A 120 9.57 4.69 -18.87
CA ALA A 120 8.59 3.64 -19.09
C ALA A 120 7.61 3.50 -17.92
N TYR A 121 8.09 3.56 -16.68
CA TYR A 121 7.25 3.39 -15.48
C TYR A 121 6.95 4.70 -14.76
N ASP A 122 6.98 5.82 -15.48
CA ASP A 122 6.67 7.18 -15.01
C ASP A 122 7.33 7.59 -13.68
N VAL A 123 8.62 7.30 -13.52
CA VAL A 123 9.42 7.67 -12.32
C VAL A 123 9.97 9.10 -12.42
N ASN A 124 10.12 9.63 -13.63
CA ASN A 124 10.70 10.96 -13.87
C ASN A 124 10.01 12.12 -13.12
N PRO A 125 8.67 12.15 -12.96
CA PRO A 125 8.00 13.17 -12.14
C PRO A 125 8.47 13.16 -10.68
N LEU A 126 8.61 11.99 -10.06
CA LEU A 126 9.13 11.86 -8.69
C LEU A 126 10.57 12.37 -8.59
N ALA A 127 11.43 11.99 -9.55
CA ALA A 127 12.80 12.48 -9.61
C ALA A 127 12.87 14.01 -9.78
N THR A 128 11.98 14.59 -10.60
CA THR A 128 11.88 16.04 -10.81
C THR A 128 11.40 16.77 -9.54
N ALA A 129 10.54 16.13 -8.75
CA ALA A 129 10.11 16.61 -7.44
C ALA A 129 11.21 16.49 -6.35
N GLY A 130 12.38 15.92 -6.68
CA GLY A 130 13.50 15.75 -5.75
C GLY A 130 13.48 14.42 -5.00
N TYR A 131 12.60 13.49 -5.39
CA TYR A 131 12.52 12.16 -4.81
C TYR A 131 13.36 11.18 -5.62
N ALA A 132 14.55 10.89 -5.11
CA ALA A 132 15.54 10.00 -5.73
C ALA A 132 15.97 8.86 -4.79
N GLY A 133 15.33 8.72 -3.63
CA GLY A 133 15.65 7.74 -2.58
C GLY A 133 16.50 8.31 -1.44
N SER A 134 16.79 9.62 -1.43
CA SER A 134 17.66 10.22 -0.40
C SER A 134 17.09 10.01 1.01
N GLY A 135 17.95 9.56 1.93
CA GLY A 135 17.57 9.28 3.31
C GLY A 135 16.81 7.96 3.51
N GLN A 136 16.62 7.18 2.45
CA GLN A 136 16.07 5.83 2.50
C GLN A 136 17.18 4.80 2.28
N THR A 137 16.97 3.60 2.83
CA THR A 137 17.89 2.46 2.65
C THR A 137 17.08 1.24 2.24
N VAL A 138 17.48 0.58 1.16
CA VAL A 138 16.93 -0.70 0.70
C VAL A 138 17.79 -1.85 1.23
N GLY A 139 17.15 -2.84 1.84
CA GLY A 139 17.80 -4.10 2.24
C GLY A 139 17.72 -5.13 1.13
N LEU A 140 18.84 -5.75 0.78
CA LEU A 140 18.89 -6.88 -0.16
C LEU A 140 19.25 -8.17 0.57
N PHE A 141 18.48 -9.22 0.36
CA PHE A 141 18.87 -10.58 0.72
C PHE A 141 19.76 -11.14 -0.40
N GLU A 142 20.96 -11.60 -0.09
CA GLU A 142 21.86 -12.22 -1.06
C GLU A 142 22.56 -13.46 -0.52
N LEU A 143 22.93 -14.37 -1.42
CA LEU A 143 23.80 -15.51 -1.12
C LEU A 143 25.19 -15.38 -1.75
N ALA A 144 25.52 -14.23 -2.34
CA ALA A 144 26.82 -13.96 -2.93
C ALA A 144 27.29 -12.52 -2.63
N PRO A 145 28.62 -12.26 -2.65
CA PRO A 145 29.14 -10.90 -2.65
C PRO A 145 28.90 -10.21 -4.00
N PHE A 146 29.09 -8.89 -4.04
CA PHE A 146 29.23 -8.11 -5.26
C PHE A 146 30.64 -7.50 -5.37
N CYS A 147 31.05 -7.09 -6.56
CA CYS A 147 32.28 -6.34 -6.77
C CYS A 147 31.98 -4.84 -6.97
N GLN A 148 32.43 -3.99 -6.02
CA GLN A 148 32.21 -2.53 -6.09
C GLN A 148 32.78 -1.89 -7.37
N THR A 149 33.80 -2.51 -7.99
CA THR A 149 34.34 -2.07 -9.29
C THR A 149 33.30 -2.12 -10.40
N ASP A 150 32.44 -3.12 -10.36
CA ASP A 150 31.50 -3.45 -11.43
C ASP A 150 30.29 -2.50 -11.30
N ILE A 151 29.78 -2.35 -10.07
CA ILE A 151 28.82 -1.29 -9.70
C ILE A 151 29.32 0.10 -10.11
N SER A 152 30.61 0.41 -9.88
CA SER A 152 31.17 1.72 -10.25
C SER A 152 31.25 1.93 -11.76
N MET A 153 31.42 0.85 -12.54
CA MET A 153 31.41 0.90 -14.00
C MET A 153 30.01 1.19 -14.53
N TYR A 154 28.99 0.55 -13.95
CA TYR A 154 27.59 0.85 -14.21
C TYR A 154 27.23 2.31 -13.91
N ASP A 155 27.56 2.77 -12.70
CA ASP A 155 27.30 4.13 -12.24
C ASP A 155 27.94 5.16 -13.17
N THR A 156 29.20 4.93 -13.57
CA THR A 156 29.93 5.81 -14.48
C THR A 156 29.29 5.86 -15.86
N GLN A 157 28.88 4.70 -16.41
CA GLN A 157 28.24 4.63 -17.73
C GLN A 157 26.94 5.41 -17.77
N TYR A 158 26.12 5.32 -16.72
CA TYR A 158 24.81 5.96 -16.65
C TYR A 158 24.81 7.29 -15.91
N SER A 159 25.99 7.82 -15.56
CA SER A 159 26.17 9.09 -14.85
C SER A 159 25.36 9.14 -13.54
N LEU A 160 25.29 8.02 -12.84
CA LEU A 160 24.69 7.89 -11.51
C LEU A 160 25.74 8.21 -10.45
N THR A 161 25.28 8.72 -9.30
CA THR A 161 26.16 9.00 -8.15
C THR A 161 25.52 8.47 -6.84
N PRO A 162 25.24 7.17 -6.75
CA PRO A 162 24.63 6.60 -5.56
C PRO A 162 25.61 6.54 -4.39
N PRO A 163 25.10 6.47 -3.14
CA PRO A 163 25.89 5.96 -2.03
C PRO A 163 26.40 4.56 -2.36
N ALA A 164 27.67 4.29 -2.08
CA ALA A 164 28.23 2.94 -2.27
C ALA A 164 27.44 1.92 -1.43
N PRO A 165 27.00 0.78 -2.02
CA PRO A 165 26.36 -0.28 -1.26
C PRO A 165 27.26 -0.78 -0.13
N THR A 166 26.64 -1.21 0.97
CA THR A 166 27.34 -1.82 2.12
C THR A 166 26.89 -3.26 2.29
N SER A 167 27.75 -4.10 2.89
CA SER A 167 27.42 -5.52 3.13
C SER A 167 27.42 -5.86 4.61
N VAL A 168 26.50 -6.75 5.00
CA VAL A 168 26.46 -7.38 6.32
C VAL A 168 26.57 -8.89 6.14
N SER A 169 27.63 -9.49 6.70
CA SER A 169 27.80 -10.94 6.69
C SER A 169 26.89 -11.59 7.73
N VAL A 170 26.10 -12.58 7.30
CA VAL A 170 25.30 -13.44 8.17
C VAL A 170 25.79 -14.88 8.02
N ASP A 171 26.00 -15.56 9.14
CA ASP A 171 26.47 -16.96 9.18
C ASP A 171 27.71 -17.27 8.32
N SER A 172 28.65 -16.32 8.28
CA SER A 172 29.89 -16.39 7.49
C SER A 172 29.70 -16.27 5.97
N GLY A 173 28.60 -15.68 5.50
CA GLY A 173 28.47 -15.25 4.11
C GLY A 173 29.62 -14.32 3.70
N SER A 174 30.20 -14.58 2.53
CA SER A 174 31.36 -13.82 2.04
C SER A 174 30.91 -12.46 1.54
N THR A 175 31.53 -11.38 2.04
CA THR A 175 31.27 -10.00 1.56
C THR A 175 32.42 -9.46 0.71
N ALA A 176 33.41 -10.30 0.39
CA ALA A 176 34.58 -9.88 -0.37
C ALA A 176 34.37 -10.19 -1.86
N CYS A 177 34.65 -9.21 -2.71
CA CYS A 177 34.76 -9.39 -4.15
C CYS A 177 35.73 -10.54 -4.46
N PRO A 178 35.34 -11.56 -5.23
CA PRO A 178 36.21 -12.70 -5.49
C PRO A 178 37.41 -12.33 -6.37
N THR A 179 38.48 -13.12 -6.28
CA THR A 179 39.79 -12.78 -6.90
C THR A 179 40.29 -13.82 -7.92
N THR A 180 39.61 -14.97 -8.04
CA THR A 180 40.06 -16.09 -8.88
C THR A 180 39.05 -16.51 -9.94
N ALA A 181 37.76 -16.47 -9.62
CA ALA A 181 36.63 -16.65 -10.53
C ALA A 181 35.38 -16.00 -9.89
N PRO A 182 34.38 -15.60 -10.69
CA PRO A 182 33.11 -15.11 -10.17
C PRO A 182 32.49 -16.07 -9.15
N ALA A 183 31.90 -15.53 -8.09
CA ALA A 183 31.11 -16.33 -7.15
C ALA A 183 29.76 -16.69 -7.78
N SER A 184 29.24 -17.87 -7.45
CA SER A 184 27.89 -18.26 -7.88
C SER A 184 26.86 -17.31 -7.26
N GLY A 185 26.16 -16.54 -8.10
CA GLY A 185 25.19 -15.53 -7.68
C GLY A 185 25.74 -14.10 -7.56
N GLU A 186 27.03 -13.87 -7.87
CA GLU A 186 27.63 -12.52 -7.89
C GLU A 186 26.89 -11.58 -8.84
N ASP A 187 26.52 -12.10 -10.00
CA ASP A 187 25.66 -11.48 -10.99
C ASP A 187 24.30 -11.05 -10.48
N GLU A 188 23.68 -11.86 -9.62
CA GLU A 188 22.37 -11.56 -9.05
C GLU A 188 22.47 -10.37 -8.10
N ALA A 189 23.47 -10.41 -7.21
CA ALA A 189 23.72 -9.33 -6.27
C ALA A 189 24.04 -8.02 -7.01
N GLU A 190 24.81 -8.08 -8.10
CA GLU A 190 25.11 -6.91 -8.92
C GLU A 190 23.88 -6.42 -9.69
N PHE A 191 23.09 -7.33 -10.28
CA PHE A 191 21.84 -7.00 -10.97
C PHE A 191 20.84 -6.30 -10.04
N ASP A 192 20.61 -6.85 -8.85
CA ASP A 192 19.71 -6.28 -7.85
C ASP A 192 20.14 -4.86 -7.43
N ILE A 193 21.44 -4.66 -7.18
CA ILE A 193 22.02 -3.35 -6.84
C ILE A 193 21.81 -2.35 -7.98
N GLU A 194 22.17 -2.73 -9.21
CA GLU A 194 22.10 -1.86 -10.37
C GLU A 194 20.66 -1.45 -10.70
N VAL A 195 19.69 -2.35 -10.56
CA VAL A 195 18.27 -2.03 -10.74
C VAL A 195 17.79 -1.04 -9.67
N ILE A 196 18.19 -1.20 -8.41
CA ILE A 196 17.84 -0.22 -7.37
C ILE A 196 18.45 1.15 -7.70
N GLN A 197 19.73 1.19 -8.06
CA GLN A 197 20.40 2.43 -8.43
C GLN A 197 19.80 3.06 -9.69
N ALA A 198 19.31 2.24 -10.63
CA ALA A 198 18.64 2.70 -11.82
C ALA A 198 17.38 3.50 -11.47
N ILE A 199 16.53 3.01 -10.56
CA ILE A 199 15.25 3.64 -10.21
C ILE A 199 15.41 4.71 -9.12
N ALA A 200 16.12 4.38 -8.03
CA ALA A 200 16.32 5.21 -6.84
C ALA A 200 17.81 5.51 -6.58
N PRO A 201 18.46 6.33 -7.43
CA PRO A 201 19.92 6.53 -7.44
C PRO A 201 20.49 7.22 -6.21
N ALA A 202 19.67 7.70 -5.27
CA ALA A 202 20.13 8.32 -4.03
C ALA A 202 19.76 7.49 -2.77
N ALA A 203 19.16 6.31 -2.94
CA ALA A 203 18.94 5.38 -1.85
C ALA A 203 20.25 4.72 -1.41
N GLY A 204 20.40 4.49 -0.11
CA GLY A 204 21.42 3.57 0.39
C GLY A 204 21.02 2.12 0.11
N ILE A 205 21.99 1.23 -0.04
CA ILE A 205 21.76 -0.21 -0.20
C ILE A 205 22.55 -0.96 0.88
N THR A 206 21.89 -1.87 1.59
CA THR A 206 22.52 -2.80 2.53
C THR A 206 22.27 -4.23 2.06
N VAL A 207 23.34 -4.90 1.66
CA VAL A 207 23.35 -6.27 1.16
C VAL A 207 23.62 -7.24 2.32
N TRP A 208 22.64 -8.05 2.68
CA TRP A 208 22.73 -9.04 3.74
C TRP A 208 23.12 -10.38 3.13
N VAL A 209 24.39 -10.76 3.31
CA VAL A 209 25.00 -11.87 2.60
C VAL A 209 25.02 -13.12 3.49
N GLY A 210 24.27 -14.14 3.08
CA GLY A 210 24.30 -15.48 3.64
C GLY A 210 25.41 -16.36 3.04
N PRO A 211 25.53 -17.63 3.49
CA PRO A 211 26.41 -18.60 2.87
C PRO A 211 26.10 -18.81 1.38
N ASP A 212 27.13 -19.11 0.58
CA ASP A 212 26.97 -19.32 -0.86
C ASP A 212 25.93 -20.40 -1.22
N PRO A 213 25.38 -20.40 -2.45
CA PRO A 213 24.30 -21.34 -2.82
C PRO A 213 24.64 -22.83 -2.61
N ALA A 214 25.91 -23.22 -2.70
CA ALA A 214 26.34 -24.61 -2.47
C ALA A 214 26.32 -24.98 -0.97
N HIS A 215 26.51 -24.00 -0.09
CA HIS A 215 26.53 -24.13 1.36
C HIS A 215 25.26 -23.62 2.05
N ALA A 216 24.34 -22.99 1.32
CA ALA A 216 23.07 -22.52 1.83
C ALA A 216 22.24 -23.67 2.41
N SER A 217 21.45 -23.32 3.43
CA SER A 217 20.53 -24.20 4.13
C SER A 217 19.29 -23.42 4.56
N GLU A 218 18.19 -24.13 4.80
CA GLU A 218 16.96 -23.58 5.38
C GLU A 218 17.24 -22.67 6.59
N THR A 219 18.15 -23.09 7.46
CA THR A 219 18.53 -22.31 8.64
C THR A 219 19.15 -20.97 8.27
N ASN A 220 20.19 -20.99 7.45
CA ASN A 220 20.93 -19.77 7.16
C ASN A 220 20.10 -18.75 6.38
N VAL A 221 19.17 -19.20 5.54
CA VAL A 221 18.21 -18.31 4.86
C VAL A 221 17.29 -17.62 5.85
N LEU A 222 16.68 -18.37 6.78
CA LEU A 222 15.88 -17.77 7.85
C LEU A 222 16.71 -16.79 8.71
N ASP A 223 17.99 -17.07 8.91
CA ASP A 223 18.86 -16.21 9.72
C ASP A 223 19.16 -14.88 9.04
N VAL A 224 19.33 -14.88 7.72
CA VAL A 224 19.51 -13.64 6.94
C VAL A 224 18.22 -12.82 7.00
N TYR A 225 17.04 -13.41 6.70
CA TYR A 225 15.77 -12.69 6.81
C TYR A 225 15.53 -12.16 8.23
N ASN A 226 15.79 -12.98 9.25
CA ASN A 226 15.65 -12.57 10.64
C ASN A 226 16.63 -11.44 11.02
N ALA A 227 17.87 -11.48 10.52
CA ALA A 227 18.84 -10.43 10.74
C ALA A 227 18.42 -9.11 10.08
N MET A 228 17.93 -9.16 8.83
CA MET A 228 17.36 -8.00 8.13
C MET A 228 16.24 -7.37 8.95
N VAL A 229 15.22 -8.16 9.32
CA VAL A 229 14.03 -7.67 10.03
C VAL A 229 14.37 -7.16 11.42
N THR A 230 15.17 -7.90 12.19
CA THR A 230 15.49 -7.51 13.58
C THR A 230 16.48 -6.35 13.69
N SER A 231 17.22 -6.04 12.63
CA SER A 231 18.05 -4.84 12.57
C SER A 231 17.21 -3.56 12.57
N ASP A 232 16.01 -3.63 11.98
CA ASP A 232 15.09 -2.50 11.75
C ASP A 232 15.77 -1.28 11.10
N THR A 233 16.82 -1.50 10.30
CA THR A 233 17.57 -0.43 9.62
C THR A 233 17.02 -0.08 8.24
N THR A 234 16.18 -0.94 7.66
CA THR A 234 15.59 -0.79 6.33
C THR A 234 14.07 -0.84 6.41
N ARG A 235 13.40 0.12 5.77
CA ARG A 235 11.92 0.14 5.66
C ARG A 235 11.42 -0.59 4.42
N THR A 236 12.32 -0.87 3.48
CA THR A 236 12.03 -1.58 2.24
C THR A 236 13.10 -2.64 2.02
N ASN A 237 12.69 -3.85 1.68
CA ASN A 237 13.57 -4.99 1.45
C ASN A 237 13.19 -5.72 0.16
N SER A 238 14.19 -6.31 -0.50
CA SER A 238 14.01 -7.15 -1.68
C SER A 238 14.75 -8.49 -1.53
N THR A 239 14.23 -9.52 -2.19
CA THR A 239 14.91 -10.80 -2.43
C THR A 239 14.60 -11.29 -3.83
N SER A 240 15.65 -11.59 -4.59
CA SER A 240 15.56 -12.26 -5.89
C SER A 240 15.89 -13.76 -5.77
N TRP A 241 15.96 -14.28 -4.53
CA TRP A 241 16.21 -15.67 -4.22
C TRP A 241 14.95 -16.36 -3.71
N GLY A 242 14.71 -17.57 -4.18
CA GLY A 242 13.58 -18.38 -3.72
C GLY A 242 13.74 -19.87 -3.99
N ASP A 243 12.70 -20.62 -3.64
CA ASP A 243 12.57 -22.05 -3.92
C ASP A 243 11.10 -22.42 -4.15
N CYS A 244 10.85 -23.62 -4.64
CA CYS A 244 9.48 -24.10 -4.82
C CYS A 244 8.80 -24.29 -3.46
N GLU A 245 7.62 -23.68 -3.27
CA GLU A 245 6.85 -23.73 -2.02
C GLU A 245 6.60 -25.17 -1.52
N GLN A 246 6.46 -26.13 -2.45
CA GLN A 246 6.19 -27.54 -2.17
C GLN A 246 7.43 -28.32 -1.71
N ASP A 247 8.63 -27.86 -2.05
CA ASP A 247 9.89 -28.47 -1.64
C ASP A 247 10.24 -28.08 -0.19
N LEU A 248 9.63 -27.01 0.33
CA LEU A 248 9.91 -26.47 1.65
C LEU A 248 9.12 -27.14 2.77
N PRO A 249 9.77 -27.53 3.89
CA PRO A 249 9.10 -28.15 5.01
C PRO A 249 8.18 -27.15 5.73
N PRO A 250 7.06 -27.61 6.32
CA PRO A 250 6.13 -26.73 7.03
C PRO A 250 6.77 -25.89 8.14
N SER A 251 7.83 -26.37 8.79
CA SER A 251 8.53 -25.66 9.86
C SER A 251 9.35 -24.46 9.33
N PHE A 252 9.92 -24.57 8.13
CA PHE A 252 10.62 -23.46 7.49
C PHE A 252 9.62 -22.35 7.16
N ARG A 253 8.58 -22.68 6.37
CA ARG A 253 7.54 -21.74 5.94
C ARG A 253 6.85 -21.02 7.09
N GLN A 254 6.54 -21.72 8.19
CA GLN A 254 5.96 -21.08 9.38
C GLN A 254 6.94 -20.15 10.11
N SER A 255 8.22 -20.47 10.12
CA SER A 255 9.24 -19.62 10.76
C SER A 255 9.47 -18.37 9.92
N GLU A 256 9.56 -18.54 8.60
CA GLU A 256 9.68 -17.46 7.63
C GLU A 256 8.48 -16.50 7.67
N GLU A 257 7.24 -17.02 7.63
CA GLU A 257 6.03 -16.21 7.73
C GLU A 257 6.02 -15.37 9.03
N ASN A 258 6.53 -15.91 10.14
CA ASN A 258 6.63 -15.14 11.39
C ASN A 258 7.66 -14.01 11.32
N ILE A 259 8.78 -14.22 10.61
CA ILE A 259 9.75 -13.15 10.34
C ILE A 259 9.08 -12.04 9.52
N PHE A 260 8.36 -12.39 8.44
CA PHE A 260 7.69 -11.39 7.60
C PHE A 260 6.48 -10.74 8.29
N LYS A 261 5.77 -11.45 9.17
CA LYS A 261 4.78 -10.84 10.09
C LYS A 261 5.40 -9.80 10.99
N GLN A 262 6.58 -10.08 11.55
CA GLN A 262 7.31 -9.10 12.36
C GLN A 262 7.69 -7.89 11.50
N ALA A 263 8.21 -8.10 10.29
CA ALA A 263 8.54 -7.04 9.34
C ALA A 263 7.33 -6.14 9.06
N ALA A 264 6.18 -6.74 8.72
CA ALA A 264 4.93 -6.03 8.48
C ALA A 264 4.48 -5.21 9.70
N ALA A 265 4.56 -5.78 10.91
CA ALA A 265 4.23 -5.08 12.15
C ALA A 265 5.19 -3.92 12.48
N GLN A 266 6.42 -3.98 11.99
CA GLN A 266 7.45 -2.93 12.14
C GLN A 266 7.41 -1.91 10.99
N GLY A 267 6.47 -2.04 10.05
CA GLY A 267 6.36 -1.13 8.91
C GLY A 267 7.47 -1.32 7.88
N GLN A 268 7.95 -2.55 7.70
CA GLN A 268 8.91 -2.92 6.65
C GLN A 268 8.18 -3.60 5.49
N SER A 269 8.46 -3.18 4.26
CA SER A 269 8.02 -3.87 3.03
C SER A 269 9.01 -4.97 2.64
N PHE A 270 8.50 -6.10 2.15
CA PHE A 270 9.29 -7.14 1.47
C PHE A 270 8.72 -7.38 0.07
N PHE A 271 9.60 -7.32 -0.94
CA PHE A 271 9.32 -7.63 -2.33
C PHE A 271 10.13 -8.86 -2.73
N ALA A 272 9.50 -9.85 -3.36
CA ALA A 272 10.19 -11.06 -3.79
C ALA A 272 9.89 -11.39 -5.24
N ALA A 273 10.92 -11.81 -5.97
CA ALA A 273 10.77 -12.36 -7.30
C ALA A 273 9.82 -13.57 -7.26
N SER A 274 8.81 -13.59 -8.13
CA SER A 274 7.80 -14.67 -8.13
C SER A 274 8.23 -15.96 -8.81
N GLY A 275 9.43 -15.96 -9.41
CA GLY A 275 10.05 -17.09 -10.09
C GLY A 275 10.01 -16.96 -11.62
N ASP A 276 10.86 -17.72 -12.30
CA ASP A 276 11.06 -17.61 -13.76
C ASP A 276 10.70 -18.90 -14.52
N TYR A 277 10.00 -19.80 -13.84
CA TYR A 277 9.55 -21.09 -14.39
C TYR A 277 8.04 -21.13 -14.62
N GLY A 278 7.42 -19.97 -14.84
CA GLY A 278 5.99 -19.84 -15.11
C GLY A 278 5.15 -20.43 -13.98
N ASN A 279 4.16 -21.24 -14.33
CA ASN A 279 3.28 -21.89 -13.36
C ASN A 279 3.80 -23.23 -12.81
N ILE A 280 5.08 -23.58 -12.97
CA ILE A 280 5.66 -24.90 -12.64
C ILE A 280 6.98 -24.80 -11.84
N ASP A 281 7.02 -23.95 -10.82
CA ASP A 281 8.24 -23.56 -10.12
C ASP A 281 9.10 -24.72 -9.52
N CYS A 282 8.52 -25.89 -9.27
CA CYS A 282 9.27 -27.07 -8.80
C CYS A 282 10.01 -27.83 -9.93
N TYR A 283 9.83 -27.44 -11.20
CA TYR A 283 10.42 -28.14 -12.34
C TYR A 283 11.97 -28.23 -12.27
N PRO A 284 12.72 -27.16 -11.93
CA PRO A 284 14.18 -27.22 -11.87
C PRO A 284 14.73 -28.24 -10.85
N SER A 285 14.09 -28.39 -9.68
CA SER A 285 14.52 -29.37 -8.67
C SER A 285 14.03 -30.79 -8.96
N THR A 286 12.81 -30.94 -9.45
CA THR A 286 12.12 -32.25 -9.48
C THR A 286 11.94 -32.83 -10.88
N GLY A 287 12.11 -32.03 -11.93
CA GLY A 287 11.69 -32.36 -13.29
C GLY A 287 10.17 -32.47 -13.47
N SER A 288 9.39 -32.08 -12.44
CA SER A 288 7.93 -32.20 -12.44
C SER A 288 7.28 -30.96 -13.02
N PHE A 289 6.47 -31.14 -14.06
CA PHE A 289 5.61 -30.09 -14.61
C PHE A 289 4.36 -29.81 -13.75
N LYS A 290 4.37 -30.10 -12.44
CA LYS A 290 3.20 -29.84 -11.58
C LYS A 290 3.09 -28.34 -11.30
N LEU A 291 1.84 -27.88 -11.17
CA LEU A 291 1.57 -26.50 -10.79
C LEU A 291 2.20 -26.17 -9.44
N ALA A 292 2.97 -25.09 -9.40
CA ALA A 292 3.66 -24.63 -8.21
C ALA A 292 3.95 -23.13 -8.31
N VAL A 293 4.12 -22.51 -7.13
CA VAL A 293 4.50 -21.12 -6.97
C VAL A 293 5.81 -21.05 -6.18
N ASN A 294 6.51 -19.93 -6.33
CA ASN A 294 7.76 -19.66 -5.65
C ASN A 294 7.53 -19.12 -4.24
N ASP A 295 8.43 -19.49 -3.33
CA ASP A 295 8.55 -18.98 -1.97
C ASP A 295 9.88 -18.21 -1.87
N PRO A 296 9.91 -16.98 -1.32
CA PRO A 296 8.90 -16.41 -0.41
C PRO A 296 7.80 -15.60 -1.08
N ALA A 297 7.76 -15.46 -2.42
CA ALA A 297 6.73 -14.66 -3.09
C ALA A 297 5.29 -15.13 -2.77
N ALA A 298 5.09 -16.42 -2.48
CA ALA A 298 3.81 -16.97 -2.06
C ALA A 298 3.41 -16.63 -0.61
N ASP A 299 4.33 -16.17 0.25
CA ASP A 299 4.01 -15.76 1.61
C ASP A 299 3.04 -14.55 1.61
N PRO A 300 1.93 -14.59 2.37
CA PRO A 300 0.99 -13.47 2.49
C PRO A 300 1.61 -12.13 2.91
N TYR A 301 2.72 -12.12 3.63
CA TYR A 301 3.36 -10.90 4.13
C TYR A 301 4.44 -10.35 3.19
N VAL A 302 4.63 -10.99 2.04
CA VAL A 302 5.56 -10.59 1.00
C VAL A 302 4.78 -10.17 -0.25
N THR A 303 5.24 -9.10 -0.90
CA THR A 303 4.69 -8.67 -2.19
C THR A 303 5.39 -9.47 -3.28
N GLY A 304 4.68 -10.41 -3.91
CA GLY A 304 5.22 -11.23 -4.99
C GLY A 304 5.26 -10.44 -6.30
N VAL A 305 6.41 -10.40 -6.96
CA VAL A 305 6.62 -9.61 -8.17
C VAL A 305 6.79 -10.51 -9.41
N GLY A 306 5.82 -10.41 -10.30
CA GLY A 306 5.73 -11.08 -11.60
C GLY A 306 6.53 -10.41 -12.70
N GLY A 307 6.42 -10.99 -13.89
CA GLY A 307 7.17 -10.62 -15.07
C GLY A 307 6.30 -10.27 -16.28
N THR A 308 6.68 -9.19 -16.97
CA THR A 308 6.12 -8.75 -18.24
C THR A 308 7.18 -8.76 -19.34
N THR A 309 6.74 -8.66 -20.59
CA THR A 309 7.58 -8.29 -21.74
C THR A 309 7.26 -6.84 -22.08
N LEU A 310 8.15 -5.91 -21.71
CA LEU A 310 7.95 -4.47 -21.90
C LEU A 310 8.35 -4.00 -23.29
N ASN A 311 7.45 -3.29 -23.97
CA ASN A 311 7.73 -2.62 -25.23
C ASN A 311 7.69 -1.11 -25.05
N LEU A 312 8.72 -0.42 -25.54
CA LEU A 312 8.79 1.03 -25.58
C LEU A 312 8.47 1.58 -26.96
N THR A 313 7.95 2.80 -26.98
CA THR A 313 7.86 3.62 -28.19
C THR A 313 9.25 4.03 -28.68
N GLY A 314 9.37 4.51 -29.92
CA GLY A 314 10.64 5.04 -30.45
C GLY A 314 11.18 6.27 -29.68
N SER A 315 10.38 6.88 -28.80
CA SER A 315 10.78 7.96 -27.89
C SER A 315 11.02 7.48 -26.45
N ASN A 316 11.19 6.18 -26.22
CA ASN A 316 11.43 5.56 -24.91
C ASN A 316 10.27 5.67 -23.89
N ALA A 317 9.08 6.12 -24.30
CA ALA A 317 7.90 6.08 -23.45
C ALA A 317 7.27 4.68 -23.44
N TYR A 318 6.52 4.36 -22.39
CA TYR A 318 5.69 3.16 -22.32
C TYR A 318 4.86 2.99 -23.59
N SER A 319 4.84 1.78 -24.15
CA SER A 319 3.94 1.42 -25.26
C SER A 319 2.95 0.36 -24.83
N SER A 320 3.44 -0.79 -24.39
CA SER A 320 2.61 -1.93 -24.01
C SER A 320 3.41 -2.99 -23.28
N GLU A 321 2.72 -3.81 -22.50
CA GLU A 321 3.23 -5.03 -21.91
C GLU A 321 2.36 -6.24 -22.24
N THR A 322 3.01 -7.39 -22.36
CA THR A 322 2.37 -8.71 -22.38
C THR A 322 2.94 -9.56 -21.25
N THR A 323 2.28 -10.65 -20.87
CA THR A 323 2.88 -11.60 -19.92
C THR A 323 4.20 -12.14 -20.46
N TRP A 324 5.26 -12.06 -19.66
CA TRP A 324 6.44 -12.90 -19.91
C TRP A 324 6.09 -14.34 -19.56
N ASN A 325 6.22 -15.28 -20.49
CA ASN A 325 5.77 -16.66 -20.28
C ASN A 325 6.52 -17.38 -19.13
N GLY A 326 7.71 -16.89 -18.76
CA GLY A 326 8.45 -17.32 -17.57
C GLY A 326 7.93 -16.77 -16.24
N SER A 327 7.03 -15.79 -16.24
CA SER A 327 6.53 -15.12 -15.03
C SER A 327 5.92 -16.11 -14.03
N GLY A 328 6.55 -16.22 -12.87
CA GLY A 328 6.07 -17.04 -11.76
C GLY A 328 4.67 -16.64 -11.32
N GLY A 329 3.77 -17.62 -11.21
CA GLY A 329 2.41 -17.28 -10.83
C GLY A 329 1.43 -18.45 -10.81
N GLY A 330 0.48 -18.38 -9.89
CA GLY A 330 -0.47 -19.45 -9.63
C GLY A 330 -1.05 -19.42 -8.23
N LEU A 331 -1.49 -20.59 -7.76
CA LEU A 331 -2.07 -20.78 -6.45
C LEU A 331 -1.05 -21.41 -5.51
N SER A 332 -0.87 -20.79 -4.35
CA SER A 332 -0.23 -21.44 -3.22
C SER A 332 -0.99 -22.72 -2.85
N VAL A 333 -0.27 -23.78 -2.50
CA VAL A 333 -0.87 -24.97 -1.88
C VAL A 333 -0.88 -24.88 -0.35
N VAL A 334 -0.12 -23.93 0.19
CA VAL A 334 0.08 -23.72 1.62
C VAL A 334 -0.91 -22.70 2.16
N TRP A 335 -0.77 -21.47 1.72
CA TRP A 335 -1.32 -20.29 2.36
C TRP A 335 -2.79 -20.07 1.97
N PRO A 336 -3.70 -19.86 2.94
CA PRO A 336 -5.05 -19.41 2.63
C PRO A 336 -5.00 -18.03 1.97
N ARG A 337 -6.01 -17.73 1.15
CA ARG A 337 -6.15 -16.40 0.56
C ARG A 337 -6.33 -15.37 1.68
N PRO A 338 -5.45 -14.36 1.79
CA PRO A 338 -5.59 -13.32 2.80
C PRO A 338 -6.87 -12.49 2.58
N ALA A 339 -7.43 -11.94 3.65
CA ALA A 339 -8.68 -11.18 3.59
C ALA A 339 -8.56 -9.90 2.73
N TRP A 340 -7.36 -9.33 2.64
CA TRP A 340 -7.07 -8.17 1.81
C TRP A 340 -6.97 -8.51 0.32
N GLN A 341 -6.71 -9.76 -0.06
CA GLN A 341 -6.54 -10.17 -1.46
C GLN A 341 -7.90 -10.23 -2.16
N THR A 342 -8.39 -9.05 -2.57
CA THR A 342 -9.71 -8.82 -3.15
C THR A 342 -9.64 -7.75 -4.24
N GLY A 343 -10.56 -7.79 -5.21
CA GLY A 343 -10.63 -6.82 -6.30
C GLY A 343 -11.05 -7.48 -7.62
N PRO A 344 -11.25 -6.69 -8.68
CA PRO A 344 -11.50 -7.21 -10.02
C PRO A 344 -10.45 -8.24 -10.45
N GLY A 345 -10.88 -9.37 -11.00
CA GLY A 345 -9.99 -10.44 -11.48
C GLY A 345 -9.51 -11.43 -10.41
N VAL A 346 -9.41 -11.03 -9.13
CA VAL A 346 -8.94 -11.89 -8.02
C VAL A 346 -9.87 -13.09 -7.74
N ALA A 347 -11.18 -12.91 -7.86
CA ALA A 347 -12.15 -14.00 -7.73
C ALA A 347 -12.56 -14.48 -9.12
N ASN A 348 -11.84 -15.47 -9.65
CA ASN A 348 -12.05 -16.00 -11.00
C ASN A 348 -12.21 -17.54 -10.99
N THR A 349 -12.32 -18.14 -12.18
CA THR A 349 -12.54 -19.59 -12.36
C THR A 349 -11.44 -20.49 -11.80
N TYR A 350 -10.25 -19.95 -11.55
CA TYR A 350 -9.12 -20.71 -11.00
C TYR A 350 -9.02 -20.56 -9.48
N SER A 351 -9.65 -19.55 -8.89
CA SER A 351 -9.60 -19.27 -7.46
C SER A 351 -10.18 -20.41 -6.61
N ASN A 352 -9.45 -20.82 -5.57
CA ASN A 352 -9.88 -21.90 -4.66
C ASN A 352 -9.73 -21.54 -3.16
N GLY A 353 -9.64 -20.24 -2.85
CA GLY A 353 -9.44 -19.76 -1.48
C GLY A 353 -8.00 -19.84 -0.96
N LYS A 354 -7.02 -20.10 -1.84
CA LYS A 354 -5.58 -20.02 -1.53
C LYS A 354 -4.97 -18.68 -1.99
N ARG A 355 -3.83 -18.31 -1.39
CA ARG A 355 -3.03 -17.14 -1.79
C ARG A 355 -2.66 -17.26 -3.27
N GLN A 356 -2.89 -16.17 -4.00
CA GLN A 356 -2.71 -16.12 -5.45
C GLN A 356 -1.49 -15.25 -5.76
N VAL A 357 -0.55 -15.71 -6.58
CA VAL A 357 0.72 -15.01 -6.91
C VAL A 357 0.73 -14.74 -8.43
N PRO A 358 1.30 -13.62 -8.92
CA PRO A 358 1.94 -12.53 -8.17
C PRO A 358 0.96 -11.44 -7.71
N ASP A 359 1.44 -10.44 -6.95
CA ASP A 359 0.64 -9.28 -6.56
C ASP A 359 0.71 -8.16 -7.61
N VAL A 360 1.90 -7.97 -8.17
CA VAL A 360 2.26 -6.94 -9.15
C VAL A 360 3.29 -7.52 -10.11
N ALA A 361 3.64 -6.82 -11.19
CA ALA A 361 4.69 -7.25 -12.11
C ALA A 361 5.56 -6.08 -12.57
N LEU A 362 6.68 -6.37 -13.21
CA LEU A 362 7.48 -5.45 -14.04
C LEU A 362 8.13 -6.27 -15.16
N ASP A 363 8.83 -5.60 -16.07
CA ASP A 363 9.62 -6.24 -17.11
C ASP A 363 10.53 -7.32 -16.51
N ALA A 364 10.52 -8.48 -17.16
CA ALA A 364 11.31 -9.64 -16.77
C ALA A 364 11.71 -10.46 -18.00
N ASP A 365 11.24 -10.12 -19.20
CA ASP A 365 11.60 -10.84 -20.39
C ASP A 365 13.05 -10.50 -20.77
N PRO A 366 13.96 -11.49 -20.86
CA PRO A 366 15.34 -11.25 -21.29
C PRO A 366 15.47 -10.73 -22.73
N ASN A 367 14.40 -10.76 -23.53
CA ASN A 367 14.36 -10.13 -24.85
C ASN A 367 13.95 -8.65 -24.82
N THR A 368 13.64 -8.12 -23.63
CA THR A 368 13.36 -6.70 -23.39
C THR A 368 14.03 -6.24 -22.10
N GLY A 369 15.07 -6.93 -21.65
CA GLY A 369 15.54 -6.90 -20.27
C GLY A 369 16.32 -5.64 -19.89
N TYR A 370 17.07 -5.75 -18.81
CA TYR A 370 17.81 -4.66 -18.19
C TYR A 370 19.23 -4.61 -18.73
N SER A 371 19.74 -3.40 -19.01
CA SER A 371 21.15 -3.23 -19.31
C SER A 371 21.94 -3.16 -18.01
N VAL A 372 22.89 -4.08 -17.83
CA VAL A 372 23.62 -4.28 -16.57
C VAL A 372 25.11 -4.53 -16.81
N TYR A 373 25.95 -4.37 -15.77
CA TYR A 373 27.38 -4.63 -15.83
C TYR A 373 27.83 -5.60 -14.72
N ILE A 374 27.97 -6.88 -15.05
CA ILE A 374 28.15 -7.94 -14.05
C ILE A 374 29.37 -8.84 -14.31
N GLU A 375 29.93 -9.43 -13.26
CA GLU A 375 31.03 -10.42 -13.25
C GLU A 375 32.28 -10.03 -14.10
N ALA A 376 32.61 -8.74 -14.18
CA ALA A 376 33.68 -8.20 -15.00
C ALA A 376 35.02 -8.01 -14.27
N GLY A 377 35.10 -8.51 -13.03
CA GLY A 377 36.21 -8.36 -12.10
C GLY A 377 37.60 -8.75 -12.63
N PRO A 378 38.63 -8.86 -11.76
CA PRO A 378 40.05 -8.98 -12.16
C PRO A 378 40.46 -10.34 -12.79
N TYR A 379 39.50 -11.09 -13.35
CA TYR A 379 39.69 -12.45 -13.84
C TYR A 379 40.51 -12.49 -15.14
N VAL A 380 41.27 -13.57 -15.31
CA VAL A 380 42.18 -13.78 -16.45
C VAL A 380 41.76 -15.03 -17.23
N ASP A 381 40.53 -15.06 -17.74
CA ASP A 381 40.08 -16.08 -18.72
C ASP A 381 39.12 -15.48 -19.77
N THR A 382 39.67 -15.23 -20.97
CA THR A 382 39.04 -14.56 -22.12
C THR A 382 37.89 -15.30 -22.82
N SER A 383 37.20 -16.22 -22.15
CA SER A 383 36.12 -17.02 -22.76
C SER A 383 34.76 -16.88 -22.08
N GLN A 384 34.67 -16.34 -20.87
CA GLN A 384 33.41 -16.18 -20.12
C GLN A 384 33.28 -14.89 -19.29
N ASP A 385 34.22 -13.93 -19.36
CA ASP A 385 34.09 -12.63 -18.67
C ASP A 385 32.76 -11.96 -19.08
N ILE A 386 31.80 -11.80 -18.17
CA ILE A 386 30.66 -10.91 -18.44
C ILE A 386 30.98 -9.51 -17.93
N GLY A 387 30.31 -8.54 -18.52
CA GLY A 387 30.46 -7.12 -18.30
C GLY A 387 29.14 -6.53 -18.71
N TRP A 388 29.10 -5.70 -19.75
CA TRP A 388 27.81 -5.27 -20.29
C TRP A 388 26.99 -6.46 -20.80
N ALA A 389 25.80 -6.63 -20.23
CA ALA A 389 24.84 -7.68 -20.56
C ALA A 389 23.40 -7.14 -20.60
N GLU A 390 22.52 -7.91 -21.27
CA GLU A 390 21.06 -7.78 -21.18
C GLU A 390 20.55 -8.96 -20.34
N ILE A 391 19.89 -8.67 -19.23
CA ILE A 391 19.38 -9.68 -18.28
C ILE A 391 17.88 -9.46 -18.05
N GLY A 392 17.13 -10.55 -18.05
CA GLY A 392 15.75 -10.59 -17.55
C GLY A 392 15.60 -11.57 -16.40
N GLY A 393 14.37 -11.75 -15.94
CA GLY A 393 13.99 -12.46 -14.74
C GLY A 393 13.09 -11.61 -13.87
N THR A 394 12.22 -12.24 -13.09
CA THR A 394 11.44 -11.54 -12.05
C THR A 394 12.34 -10.90 -10.98
N SER A 395 13.60 -11.35 -10.92
CA SER A 395 14.73 -10.68 -10.28
C SER A 395 14.93 -9.21 -10.67
N GLY A 396 14.55 -8.76 -11.87
CA GLY A 396 14.57 -7.33 -12.20
C GLY A 396 13.41 -6.55 -11.58
N GLY A 397 12.27 -7.22 -11.39
CA GLY A 397 11.06 -6.58 -10.89
C GLY A 397 11.07 -6.34 -9.39
N ALA A 398 11.51 -7.32 -8.59
CA ALA A 398 11.52 -7.21 -7.13
C ALA A 398 12.35 -6.03 -6.58
N PRO A 399 13.64 -5.87 -6.94
CA PRO A 399 14.45 -4.71 -6.56
C PRO A 399 13.92 -3.40 -7.13
N ALA A 400 13.33 -3.39 -8.33
CA ALA A 400 12.72 -2.19 -8.89
C ALA A 400 11.49 -1.71 -8.08
N TRP A 401 10.64 -2.64 -7.61
CA TRP A 401 9.55 -2.33 -6.69
C TRP A 401 10.04 -1.85 -5.33
N ALA A 402 11.11 -2.45 -4.80
CA ALA A 402 11.76 -1.97 -3.59
C ALA A 402 12.31 -0.53 -3.76
N ALA A 403 12.92 -0.24 -4.91
CA ALA A 403 13.39 1.10 -5.25
C ALA A 403 12.24 2.11 -5.37
N PHE A 404 11.13 1.76 -6.02
CA PHE A 404 9.92 2.58 -6.05
C PHE A 404 9.40 2.88 -4.64
N ALA A 405 9.31 1.87 -3.77
CA ALA A 405 8.90 2.06 -2.39
C ALA A 405 9.88 2.96 -1.61
N ALA A 406 11.18 2.96 -1.92
CA ALA A 406 12.12 3.95 -1.37
C ALA A 406 11.80 5.38 -1.85
N LEU A 407 11.49 5.58 -3.14
CA LEU A 407 11.05 6.90 -3.63
C LEU A 407 9.78 7.38 -2.91
N LEU A 408 8.78 6.51 -2.80
CA LEU A 408 7.53 6.75 -2.10
C LEU A 408 7.75 7.09 -0.63
N ASN A 409 8.62 6.35 0.07
CA ASN A 409 8.92 6.59 1.47
C ASN A 409 9.64 7.91 1.69
N GLN A 410 10.51 8.33 0.77
CA GLN A 410 11.12 9.67 0.82
C GLN A 410 10.04 10.76 0.72
N ASP A 411 9.12 10.64 -0.24
CA ASP A 411 8.00 11.57 -0.41
C ASP A 411 7.08 11.59 0.82
N ALA A 412 6.71 10.42 1.33
CA ALA A 412 5.91 10.28 2.54
C ALA A 412 6.53 11.00 3.73
N VAL A 413 7.81 10.76 4.01
CA VAL A 413 8.54 11.39 5.12
C VAL A 413 8.63 12.90 4.93
N ALA A 414 8.89 13.37 3.71
CA ALA A 414 8.93 14.81 3.40
C ALA A 414 7.57 15.50 3.65
N ASN A 415 6.47 14.76 3.49
CA ASN A 415 5.10 15.23 3.70
C ASN A 415 4.49 14.80 5.03
N HIS A 416 5.30 14.35 6.00
CA HIS A 416 4.86 13.90 7.32
C HIS A 416 3.79 12.80 7.31
N LYS A 417 3.85 11.91 6.31
CA LYS A 417 2.97 10.76 6.13
C LYS A 417 3.66 9.46 6.56
N PRO A 418 2.88 8.43 6.93
CA PRO A 418 3.42 7.09 7.12
C PRO A 418 4.08 6.56 5.83
N THR A 419 5.20 5.85 5.99
CA THR A 419 5.82 5.07 4.91
C THR A 419 4.95 3.89 4.49
N LEU A 420 5.21 3.30 3.32
CA LEU A 420 4.40 2.23 2.73
C LEU A 420 4.13 1.04 3.67
N GLY A 421 5.16 0.59 4.39
CA GLY A 421 5.06 -0.54 5.31
C GLY A 421 4.63 -1.84 4.63
N PHE A 422 3.74 -2.61 5.24
CA PHE A 422 3.20 -3.81 4.58
C PHE A 422 2.33 -3.42 3.39
N ALA A 423 2.87 -3.58 2.18
CA ALA A 423 2.29 -3.02 0.97
C ALA A 423 0.97 -3.68 0.55
N ASN A 424 0.86 -5.02 0.66
CA ASN A 424 -0.23 -5.79 0.06
C ASN A 424 -1.64 -5.28 0.42
N PRO A 425 -2.02 -5.02 1.68
CA PRO A 425 -3.36 -4.52 1.98
C PRO A 425 -3.66 -3.20 1.26
N THR A 426 -2.77 -2.23 1.36
CA THR A 426 -2.91 -0.92 0.70
C THR A 426 -2.94 -1.07 -0.82
N LEU A 427 -2.21 -2.03 -1.37
CA LEU A 427 -2.25 -2.29 -2.79
C LEU A 427 -3.64 -2.82 -3.22
N TYR A 428 -4.29 -3.67 -2.44
CA TYR A 428 -5.59 -4.23 -2.82
C TYR A 428 -6.81 -3.40 -2.38
N GLU A 429 -6.68 -2.54 -1.36
CA GLU A 429 -7.78 -1.74 -0.80
C GLU A 429 -8.36 -0.71 -1.77
N ASN A 430 -7.61 -0.30 -2.79
CA ASN A 430 -7.96 0.80 -3.69
C ASN A 430 -8.52 0.35 -5.06
N GLN A 431 -9.42 -0.64 -5.11
CA GLN A 431 -10.00 -1.26 -6.35
C GLN A 431 -9.83 -0.42 -7.64
N ARG A 432 -8.68 -0.64 -8.28
CA ARG A 432 -7.92 0.36 -9.03
C ARG A 432 -8.46 0.58 -10.42
N SER A 433 -8.68 1.84 -10.80
CA SER A 433 -9.24 2.23 -12.09
C SER A 433 -8.73 3.57 -12.62
N ASN A 434 -7.63 4.11 -12.04
CA ASN A 434 -7.10 5.44 -12.35
C ASN A 434 -5.78 5.41 -13.12
N GLY A 435 -5.39 4.25 -13.66
CA GLY A 435 -4.15 4.10 -14.42
C GLY A 435 -2.89 3.97 -13.57
N GLN A 436 -3.03 3.71 -12.27
CA GLN A 436 -1.89 3.48 -11.37
C GLN A 436 -1.14 2.16 -11.66
N PHE A 437 -1.76 1.25 -12.41
CA PHE A 437 -1.10 0.10 -13.02
C PHE A 437 -1.34 0.09 -14.51
N HIS A 438 -0.34 -0.38 -15.25
CA HIS A 438 -0.53 -0.83 -16.60
C HIS A 438 -1.03 -2.28 -16.57
N ASP A 439 -2.34 -2.43 -16.74
CA ASP A 439 -3.05 -3.72 -16.73
C ASP A 439 -2.65 -4.57 -17.95
N VAL A 440 -1.98 -5.70 -17.69
CA VAL A 440 -1.55 -6.64 -18.72
C VAL A 440 -2.69 -7.60 -19.02
N THR A 441 -3.22 -7.54 -20.23
CA THR A 441 -4.44 -8.28 -20.61
C THR A 441 -4.21 -9.36 -21.67
N SER A 442 -2.94 -9.68 -21.96
CA SER A 442 -2.59 -10.67 -22.98
C SER A 442 -1.34 -11.47 -22.64
N GLY A 443 -1.37 -12.76 -23.01
CA GLY A 443 -0.34 -13.74 -22.67
C GLY A 443 -0.81 -14.71 -21.58
N ASN A 444 0.11 -15.59 -21.16
CA ASN A 444 -0.08 -16.54 -20.06
C ASN A 444 1.30 -17.04 -19.59
N ASN A 445 1.36 -17.63 -18.40
CA ASN A 445 2.60 -18.17 -17.82
C ASN A 445 2.71 -19.71 -17.86
N ASP A 446 2.06 -20.37 -18.82
CA ASP A 446 2.21 -21.83 -19.01
C ASP A 446 3.50 -22.13 -19.78
N LEU A 447 4.64 -22.07 -19.07
CA LEU A 447 5.97 -22.28 -19.66
C LEU A 447 6.14 -23.67 -20.30
N SER A 448 5.46 -24.68 -19.75
CA SER A 448 5.49 -26.04 -20.30
C SER A 448 4.63 -26.26 -21.54
N GLY A 449 3.68 -25.35 -21.80
CA GLY A 449 2.59 -25.55 -22.75
C GLY A 449 1.65 -26.73 -22.42
N SER A 450 1.81 -27.37 -21.25
CA SER A 450 1.10 -28.61 -20.89
C SER A 450 -0.26 -28.36 -20.23
N TYR A 451 -0.57 -27.10 -19.91
CA TYR A 451 -1.79 -26.70 -19.22
C TYR A 451 -2.75 -25.89 -20.10
N GLY A 452 -2.46 -25.74 -21.40
CA GLY A 452 -3.30 -25.02 -22.34
C GLY A 452 -3.47 -23.54 -21.98
N GLY A 453 -2.43 -22.91 -21.41
CA GLY A 453 -2.48 -21.50 -20.99
C GLY A 453 -3.38 -21.27 -19.77
N LYS A 454 -3.39 -22.20 -18.80
CA LYS A 454 -4.31 -22.23 -17.66
C LYS A 454 -4.42 -20.91 -16.87
N TYR A 455 -3.38 -20.10 -16.81
CA TYR A 455 -3.41 -18.79 -16.16
C TYR A 455 -3.15 -17.71 -17.22
N PRO A 456 -4.19 -17.29 -17.96
CA PRO A 456 -4.08 -16.21 -18.92
C PRO A 456 -4.07 -14.85 -18.20
N ALA A 457 -3.41 -13.87 -18.80
CA ALA A 457 -3.57 -12.48 -18.44
C ALA A 457 -4.97 -11.98 -18.79
N THR A 458 -5.60 -11.20 -17.91
CA THR A 458 -6.99 -10.74 -18.05
C THR A 458 -7.18 -9.38 -17.40
N ALA A 459 -8.21 -8.63 -17.82
CA ALA A 459 -8.51 -7.33 -17.21
C ALA A 459 -8.66 -7.39 -15.68
N GLY A 460 -7.98 -6.47 -14.99
CA GLY A 460 -7.86 -6.45 -13.53
C GLY A 460 -6.71 -7.33 -13.04
N TRP A 461 -6.85 -7.89 -11.83
CA TRP A 461 -5.83 -8.79 -11.30
C TRP A 461 -5.85 -10.15 -12.01
N ASP A 462 -4.68 -10.70 -12.33
CA ASP A 462 -4.54 -12.07 -12.84
C ASP A 462 -3.35 -12.86 -12.28
N PHE A 463 -3.35 -14.18 -12.52
CA PHE A 463 -2.33 -15.11 -12.03
C PHE A 463 -0.98 -15.01 -12.74
N ALA A 464 -0.89 -14.25 -13.82
CA ALA A 464 0.33 -14.16 -14.61
C ALA A 464 1.15 -12.89 -14.27
N THR A 465 0.46 -11.79 -13.93
CA THR A 465 1.06 -10.47 -13.73
C THR A 465 0.49 -9.69 -12.54
N GLY A 466 -0.46 -10.27 -11.80
CA GLY A 466 -1.07 -9.62 -10.66
C GLY A 466 -1.86 -8.40 -11.13
N TRP A 467 -1.66 -7.25 -10.50
CA TRP A 467 -2.23 -5.97 -10.96
C TRP A 467 -1.55 -5.38 -12.21
N GLY A 468 -0.43 -5.95 -12.67
CA GLY A 468 0.43 -5.39 -13.71
C GLY A 468 1.57 -4.54 -13.16
N SER A 469 2.20 -3.75 -14.03
CA SER A 469 3.31 -2.84 -13.70
C SER A 469 2.83 -1.51 -13.15
N PHE A 470 3.64 -0.84 -12.33
CA PHE A 470 3.26 0.48 -11.80
C PHE A 470 3.41 1.58 -12.85
N ASP A 471 2.52 2.56 -12.74
CA ASP A 471 2.82 3.95 -13.09
C ASP A 471 3.26 4.64 -11.78
N ALA A 472 4.53 4.98 -11.64
CA ALA A 472 5.09 5.37 -10.34
C ALA A 472 4.50 6.67 -9.81
N ASN A 473 4.32 7.64 -10.68
CA ASN A 473 3.79 8.95 -10.31
C ASN A 473 2.33 8.86 -9.88
N VAL A 474 1.49 8.17 -10.67
CA VAL A 474 0.07 7.98 -10.32
C VAL A 474 -0.06 7.13 -9.06
N LEU A 475 0.68 6.01 -8.96
CA LEU A 475 0.63 5.14 -7.80
C LEU A 475 1.12 5.83 -6.52
N ALA A 476 2.19 6.63 -6.59
CA ALA A 476 2.66 7.37 -5.42
C ALA A 476 1.64 8.42 -4.96
N GLY A 477 1.02 9.15 -5.89
CA GLY A 477 -0.06 10.09 -5.58
C GLY A 477 -1.27 9.42 -4.92
N ASP A 478 -1.68 8.26 -5.42
CA ASP A 478 -2.76 7.45 -4.83
C ASP A 478 -2.39 6.95 -3.42
N LEU A 479 -1.17 6.46 -3.23
CA LEU A 479 -0.73 5.89 -1.94
C LEU A 479 -0.50 6.96 -0.86
N LEU A 480 -0.15 8.18 -1.25
CA LEU A 480 0.03 9.32 -0.33
C LEU A 480 -1.19 10.22 -0.25
N ALA A 481 -2.30 9.84 -0.87
CA ALA A 481 -3.56 10.58 -0.90
C ALA A 481 -4.04 11.05 0.49
N ASN A 482 -4.64 12.24 0.55
CA ASN A 482 -5.40 12.69 1.71
C ASN A 482 -6.88 12.42 1.47
N VAL A 483 -7.40 11.33 2.03
CA VAL A 483 -8.82 10.97 1.97
C VAL A 483 -9.50 11.17 3.31
N GLY A 484 -10.82 11.40 3.32
CA GLY A 484 -11.61 11.41 4.55
C GLY A 484 -11.81 12.78 5.22
N THR A 485 -11.60 13.89 4.51
CA THR A 485 -11.94 15.23 5.02
C THR A 485 -13.41 15.55 4.78
N ASP A 486 -13.99 16.48 5.56
CA ASP A 486 -15.38 16.92 5.42
C ASP A 486 -16.33 15.71 5.38
N ASN A 487 -16.55 15.09 6.55
CA ASN A 487 -17.33 13.85 6.64
C ASN A 487 -18.76 14.10 7.15
N ALA A 488 -19.72 13.38 6.58
CA ALA A 488 -21.10 13.35 7.01
C ALA A 488 -21.56 11.90 7.12
N SER A 489 -22.33 11.57 8.15
CA SER A 489 -22.77 10.19 8.38
C SER A 489 -24.24 10.10 8.78
N VAL A 490 -24.89 9.02 8.35
CA VAL A 490 -26.26 8.67 8.76
C VAL A 490 -26.37 7.17 9.02
N VAL A 491 -27.42 6.79 9.76
CA VAL A 491 -27.84 5.39 9.83
C VAL A 491 -29.08 5.22 8.95
N PHE A 492 -28.97 4.35 7.94
CA PHE A 492 -30.05 4.04 7.02
C PHE A 492 -30.24 2.52 6.97
N ASN A 493 -31.49 2.05 7.15
CA ASN A 493 -31.82 0.62 7.23
C ASN A 493 -30.94 -0.20 8.21
N GLY A 494 -30.50 0.43 9.31
CA GLY A 494 -29.64 -0.20 10.32
C GLY A 494 -28.17 -0.32 9.94
N GLN A 495 -27.76 0.24 8.81
CA GLN A 495 -26.37 0.31 8.37
C GLN A 495 -25.84 1.74 8.50
N PRO A 496 -24.60 1.95 8.99
CA PRO A 496 -23.94 3.23 8.91
C PRO A 496 -23.49 3.50 7.47
N HIS A 497 -23.76 4.71 7.03
CA HIS A 497 -23.30 5.29 5.77
C HIS A 497 -22.49 6.54 6.10
N ASP A 498 -21.35 6.70 5.43
CA ASP A 498 -20.44 7.83 5.59
C ASP A 498 -20.10 8.40 4.21
N TRP A 499 -20.11 9.72 4.11
CA TRP A 499 -19.71 10.46 2.93
C TRP A 499 -18.54 11.34 3.30
N TYR A 500 -17.53 11.39 2.44
CA TYR A 500 -16.34 12.17 2.70
C TYR A 500 -15.74 12.73 1.41
N TYR A 501 -15.07 13.87 1.52
CA TYR A 501 -14.28 14.43 0.43
C TYR A 501 -12.96 13.68 0.29
N ASP A 502 -12.72 13.19 -0.92
CA ASP A 502 -11.45 12.66 -1.36
C ASP A 502 -10.68 13.76 -2.10
N SER A 503 -9.67 14.30 -1.44
CA SER A 503 -8.90 15.41 -2.01
C SER A 503 -7.97 14.98 -3.14
N THR A 504 -7.73 13.67 -3.30
CA THR A 504 -6.92 13.11 -4.39
C THR A 504 -7.76 12.96 -5.64
N PHE A 505 -8.98 12.43 -5.52
CA PHE A 505 -9.90 12.33 -6.66
C PHE A 505 -10.75 13.56 -6.87
N HIS A 506 -10.63 14.56 -6.00
CA HIS A 506 -11.50 15.73 -6.03
C HIS A 506 -12.99 15.32 -6.05
N ALA A 507 -13.34 14.29 -5.28
CA ALA A 507 -14.60 13.60 -5.43
C ALA A 507 -15.29 13.37 -4.09
N LEU A 508 -16.62 13.23 -4.15
CA LEU A 508 -17.42 12.78 -3.04
C LEU A 508 -17.40 11.25 -3.01
N ARG A 509 -16.94 10.68 -1.91
CA ARG A 509 -16.93 9.24 -1.67
C ARG A 509 -18.09 8.85 -0.76
N HIS A 510 -18.57 7.64 -0.90
CA HIS A 510 -19.60 7.05 -0.05
C HIS A 510 -19.14 5.67 0.43
N ALA A 511 -19.20 5.44 1.74
CA ALA A 511 -18.83 4.19 2.39
C ALA A 511 -20.02 3.63 3.19
N VAL A 512 -20.35 2.36 2.98
CA VAL A 512 -21.42 1.66 3.69
C VAL A 512 -20.91 0.40 4.37
N TRP A 513 -21.29 0.18 5.63
CA TRP A 513 -20.99 -1.05 6.33
C TRP A 513 -22.06 -2.11 6.07
N ASN A 514 -21.67 -3.22 5.44
CA ASN A 514 -22.60 -4.30 5.08
C ASN A 514 -22.76 -5.40 6.16
N GLY A 515 -22.15 -5.23 7.34
CA GLY A 515 -22.11 -6.24 8.41
C GLY A 515 -20.82 -7.07 8.46
N SER A 516 -20.05 -7.09 7.38
CA SER A 516 -18.79 -7.85 7.27
C SER A 516 -17.59 -6.99 6.85
N GLY A 517 -17.85 -5.84 6.24
CA GLY A 517 -16.83 -4.90 5.80
C GLY A 517 -17.45 -3.60 5.30
N TRP A 518 -16.59 -2.60 5.09
CA TRP A 518 -16.94 -1.37 4.39
C TRP A 518 -16.99 -1.63 2.89
N GLN A 519 -17.96 -1.02 2.21
CA GLN A 519 -18.07 -0.97 0.75
C GLN A 519 -17.95 0.49 0.34
N LEU A 520 -17.03 0.80 -0.57
CA LEU A 520 -16.70 2.17 -0.95
C LEU A 520 -17.06 2.42 -2.42
N GLU A 521 -17.58 3.60 -2.73
CA GLU A 521 -17.85 4.05 -4.10
C GLU A 521 -17.47 5.54 -4.29
N THR A 522 -17.11 5.93 -5.53
CA THR A 522 -17.13 7.34 -5.93
C THR A 522 -18.56 7.72 -6.25
N LEU A 523 -19.16 8.57 -5.42
CA LEU A 523 -20.56 8.95 -5.55
C LEU A 523 -20.76 10.01 -6.63
N ASP A 524 -19.96 11.08 -6.60
CA ASP A 524 -19.97 12.19 -7.56
C ASP A 524 -18.55 12.80 -7.69
N GLY A 525 -18.27 13.48 -8.81
CA GLY A 525 -16.95 14.06 -9.12
C GLY A 525 -16.11 13.20 -10.06
N ALA A 526 -14.80 13.49 -10.13
CA ALA A 526 -13.91 12.76 -11.02
C ALA A 526 -13.87 11.26 -10.68
N GLY A 527 -13.90 10.40 -11.72
CA GLY A 527 -13.99 8.95 -11.56
C GLY A 527 -15.41 8.40 -11.38
N SER A 528 -16.44 9.24 -11.30
CA SER A 528 -17.84 8.79 -11.21
C SER A 528 -18.47 8.33 -12.53
N GLY A 529 -17.78 8.56 -13.66
CA GLY A 529 -18.26 8.26 -15.01
C GLY A 529 -19.17 9.34 -15.64
N GLY A 530 -19.45 10.46 -14.95
CA GLY A 530 -20.03 11.68 -15.54
C GLY A 530 -21.47 11.58 -16.08
N GLY A 531 -22.27 10.61 -15.63
CA GLY A 531 -23.63 10.34 -16.12
C GLY A 531 -24.71 10.30 -15.04
N GLY A 532 -25.96 10.52 -15.43
CA GLY A 532 -27.12 10.45 -14.51
C GLY A 532 -27.24 11.63 -13.54
N GLY A 533 -26.77 12.82 -13.94
CA GLY A 533 -26.75 14.03 -13.10
C GLY A 533 -25.46 14.25 -12.32
N ARG A 534 -24.56 13.26 -12.30
CA ARG A 534 -23.20 13.38 -11.78
C ARG A 534 -22.35 14.32 -12.62
N THR A 535 -21.32 14.88 -12.01
CA THR A 535 -20.29 15.70 -12.65
C THR A 535 -18.92 15.02 -12.60
N THR A 536 -17.98 15.56 -13.36
CA THR A 536 -16.54 15.26 -13.27
C THR A 536 -15.76 16.39 -12.57
N ASP A 537 -16.48 17.37 -12.01
CA ASP A 537 -15.93 18.50 -11.28
C ASP A 537 -15.32 18.10 -9.93
N SER A 538 -14.65 19.06 -9.29
CA SER A 538 -14.13 18.93 -7.92
C SER A 538 -15.27 19.14 -6.93
N VAL A 539 -15.75 18.06 -6.30
CA VAL A 539 -16.95 18.08 -5.45
C VAL A 539 -16.76 17.32 -4.15
N GLY A 540 -17.63 17.59 -3.18
CA GLY A 540 -17.77 16.78 -1.96
C GLY A 540 -17.37 17.48 -0.67
N ARG A 541 -16.87 18.71 -0.74
CA ARG A 541 -16.49 19.50 0.44
C ARG A 541 -17.70 20.00 1.22
N PHE A 542 -17.46 20.28 2.50
CA PHE A 542 -18.46 20.83 3.43
C PHE A 542 -19.78 20.07 3.40
N ASN A 543 -19.71 18.73 3.32
CA ASN A 543 -20.91 17.94 3.13
C ASN A 543 -21.73 17.81 4.43
N ALA A 544 -23.01 17.56 4.27
CA ALA A 544 -23.91 17.28 5.36
C ALA A 544 -25.03 16.34 4.90
N ALA A 545 -25.34 15.33 5.71
CA ALA A 545 -26.26 14.27 5.33
C ALA A 545 -27.37 14.07 6.36
N LEU A 546 -28.55 13.63 5.88
CA LEU A 546 -29.66 13.21 6.73
C LEU A 546 -30.54 12.17 6.04
N VAL A 547 -31.42 11.53 6.83
CA VAL A 547 -32.47 10.66 6.30
C VAL A 547 -33.81 11.39 6.36
N TYR A 548 -34.47 11.52 5.22
CA TYR A 548 -35.79 12.14 5.11
C TYR A 548 -36.73 11.25 4.31
N SER A 549 -37.94 11.01 4.82
CA SER A 549 -38.98 10.24 4.13
C SER A 549 -38.52 8.88 3.56
N GLY A 550 -37.60 8.19 4.25
CA GLY A 550 -37.05 6.90 3.80
C GLY A 550 -35.98 6.99 2.72
N GLN A 551 -35.43 8.18 2.48
CA GLN A 551 -34.36 8.44 1.53
C GLN A 551 -33.14 8.99 2.27
N MET A 552 -31.94 8.58 1.86
CA MET A 552 -30.71 9.27 2.26
C MET A 552 -30.55 10.51 1.41
N ASN A 553 -30.08 11.60 2.01
CA ASN A 553 -29.82 12.87 1.32
C ASN A 553 -28.45 13.37 1.78
N ASP A 554 -27.60 13.73 0.83
CA ASP A 554 -26.30 14.34 1.06
C ASP A 554 -26.22 15.66 0.30
N PHE A 555 -25.76 16.71 0.98
CA PHE A 555 -25.63 18.06 0.45
C PHE A 555 -24.17 18.45 0.52
N TYR A 556 -23.58 18.88 -0.59
CA TYR A 556 -22.14 19.06 -0.70
C TYR A 556 -21.77 20.19 -1.65
N TYR A 557 -20.60 20.78 -1.44
CA TYR A 557 -20.09 21.88 -2.25
C TYR A 557 -19.36 21.37 -3.49
N ASP A 558 -19.74 21.93 -4.64
CA ASP A 558 -19.01 21.84 -5.90
C ASP A 558 -18.04 23.02 -5.98
N ILE A 559 -16.75 22.70 -5.84
CA ILE A 559 -15.65 23.66 -5.76
C ILE A 559 -15.40 24.28 -7.13
N SER A 560 -15.51 23.48 -8.21
CA SER A 560 -15.28 23.97 -9.57
C SER A 560 -16.34 24.97 -10.00
N MET A 561 -17.61 24.69 -9.68
CA MET A 561 -18.73 25.54 -10.06
C MET A 561 -19.05 26.63 -9.05
N GLY A 562 -18.66 26.45 -7.78
CA GLY A 562 -19.13 27.29 -6.69
C GLY A 562 -20.62 27.08 -6.41
N ALA A 563 -21.07 25.83 -6.40
CA ALA A 563 -22.49 25.50 -6.28
C ALA A 563 -22.75 24.56 -5.11
N LEU A 564 -23.94 24.68 -4.51
CA LEU A 564 -24.45 23.69 -3.58
C LEU A 564 -25.12 22.57 -4.36
N ARG A 565 -24.66 21.34 -4.17
CA ARG A 565 -25.21 20.13 -4.77
C ARG A 565 -25.97 19.31 -3.75
N HIS A 566 -26.90 18.51 -4.27
CA HIS A 566 -27.71 17.60 -3.49
C HIS A 566 -27.78 16.26 -4.21
N ALA A 567 -27.47 15.18 -3.49
CA ALA A 567 -27.64 13.80 -3.92
C ALA A 567 -28.62 13.09 -2.99
N TRP A 568 -29.55 12.32 -3.55
CA TRP A 568 -30.46 11.50 -2.74
C TRP A 568 -30.60 10.07 -3.26
N PHE A 569 -30.88 9.15 -2.34
CA PHE A 569 -31.04 7.73 -2.63
C PHE A 569 -32.44 7.24 -2.29
N ASP A 570 -33.14 6.72 -3.30
CA ASP A 570 -34.49 6.13 -3.17
C ASP A 570 -34.57 4.68 -3.68
N GLY A 571 -33.42 4.04 -3.83
CA GLY A 571 -33.22 2.80 -4.58
C GLY A 571 -32.26 3.00 -5.76
N ALA A 572 -32.12 4.24 -6.22
CA ALA A 572 -31.04 4.71 -7.07
C ALA A 572 -30.55 6.08 -6.58
N TRP A 573 -29.31 6.42 -6.94
CA TRP A 573 -28.75 7.74 -6.70
C TRP A 573 -29.21 8.75 -7.74
N HIS A 574 -29.67 9.91 -7.28
CA HIS A 574 -30.06 11.05 -8.10
C HIS A 574 -29.30 12.29 -7.62
N PHE A 575 -29.14 13.27 -8.52
CA PHE A 575 -28.28 14.43 -8.30
C PHE A 575 -28.88 15.70 -8.88
N GLU A 576 -28.67 16.82 -8.19
CA GLU A 576 -29.06 18.16 -8.66
C GLU A 576 -28.10 19.25 -8.17
N THR A 577 -28.14 20.40 -8.85
CA THR A 577 -27.61 21.67 -8.33
C THR A 577 -28.71 22.38 -7.56
N LEU A 578 -28.59 22.40 -6.24
CA LEU A 578 -29.59 22.96 -5.33
C LEU A 578 -29.56 24.49 -5.29
N ASP A 579 -28.37 25.09 -5.27
CA ASP A 579 -28.19 26.54 -5.32
C ASP A 579 -26.85 26.89 -5.99
N GLY A 580 -26.73 28.09 -6.57
CA GLY A 580 -25.55 28.55 -7.28
C GLY A 580 -25.63 28.36 -8.80
N PRO A 581 -24.49 28.51 -9.51
CA PRO A 581 -24.45 28.44 -10.97
C PRO A 581 -25.03 27.12 -11.47
N GLY A 582 -25.99 27.20 -12.40
CA GLY A 582 -26.66 26.02 -12.98
C GLY A 582 -27.92 25.56 -12.24
N CYS A 583 -28.26 26.17 -11.10
CA CYS A 583 -29.55 25.94 -10.45
C CYS A 583 -30.73 26.42 -11.32
N VAL A 584 -31.82 25.66 -11.30
CA VAL A 584 -33.05 25.90 -12.09
C VAL A 584 -34.27 26.30 -11.25
N TYR A 585 -34.12 26.37 -9.94
CA TYR A 585 -35.20 26.67 -9.00
C TYR A 585 -35.45 28.18 -8.86
N ALA A 586 -36.70 28.57 -8.57
CA ALA A 586 -37.01 29.97 -8.30
C ALA A 586 -36.40 30.40 -6.94
N GLY A 587 -35.57 31.45 -6.95
CA GLY A 587 -34.98 32.02 -5.72
C GLY A 587 -33.59 31.47 -5.38
N CYS A 588 -33.04 30.54 -6.16
CA CYS A 588 -31.62 30.22 -6.07
C CYS A 588 -30.76 31.33 -6.71
N GLY A 589 -29.54 31.48 -6.19
CA GLY A 589 -28.54 32.41 -6.66
C GLY A 589 -27.80 31.89 -7.90
N THR A 590 -27.05 32.79 -8.53
CA THR A 590 -26.20 32.50 -9.70
C THR A 590 -24.70 32.63 -9.38
N HIS A 591 -24.35 32.71 -8.10
CA HIS A 591 -23.01 33.05 -7.61
C HIS A 591 -22.48 31.96 -6.68
N SER A 592 -21.23 32.09 -6.24
CA SER A 592 -20.55 31.06 -5.44
C SER A 592 -21.23 30.86 -4.07
N VAL A 593 -21.86 29.70 -3.86
CA VAL A 593 -22.62 29.34 -2.64
C VAL A 593 -22.40 27.87 -2.26
N GLY A 594 -22.72 27.51 -1.02
CA GLY A 594 -22.79 26.10 -0.57
C GLY A 594 -21.66 25.67 0.36
N GLN A 595 -20.77 26.59 0.73
CA GLN A 595 -19.72 26.31 1.71
C GLN A 595 -20.32 26.19 3.12
N PHE A 596 -19.67 25.40 3.97
CA PHE A 596 -20.08 25.14 5.36
C PHE A 596 -21.54 24.68 5.48
N THR A 597 -21.96 23.71 4.67
CA THR A 597 -23.37 23.29 4.69
C THR A 597 -23.71 22.56 5.99
N ALA A 598 -24.87 22.88 6.57
CA ALA A 598 -25.45 22.13 7.68
C ALA A 598 -26.94 21.87 7.44
N VAL A 599 -27.42 20.71 7.86
CA VAL A 599 -28.79 20.25 7.58
C VAL A 599 -29.51 19.75 8.82
N THR A 600 -30.82 19.95 8.87
CA THR A 600 -31.69 19.36 9.89
C THR A 600 -33.10 19.10 9.36
N LEU A 601 -33.91 18.41 10.15
CA LEU A 601 -35.33 18.23 9.90
C LEU A 601 -36.16 19.09 10.84
N TYR A 602 -37.05 19.90 10.27
CA TYR A 602 -38.02 20.68 11.05
C TYR A 602 -39.38 20.66 10.36
N GLY A 603 -40.45 20.38 11.12
CA GLY A 603 -41.82 20.39 10.57
C GLY A 603 -42.04 19.44 9.39
N ASN A 604 -41.36 18.28 9.36
CA ASN A 604 -41.35 17.34 8.23
C ASN A 604 -40.82 17.95 6.91
N SER A 605 -39.92 18.92 7.02
CA SER A 605 -39.22 19.57 5.91
C SER A 605 -37.71 19.50 6.17
N ILE A 606 -36.95 19.22 5.13
CA ILE A 606 -35.49 19.41 5.14
C ILE A 606 -35.21 20.91 5.26
N GLN A 607 -34.28 21.27 6.13
CA GLN A 607 -33.72 22.62 6.26
C GLN A 607 -32.22 22.56 5.96
N VAL A 608 -31.75 23.42 5.06
CA VAL A 608 -30.36 23.46 4.59
C VAL A 608 -29.82 24.88 4.79
N PHE A 609 -28.73 25.00 5.54
CA PHE A 609 -28.07 26.26 5.86
C PHE A 609 -26.67 26.25 5.27
N TYR A 610 -26.26 27.33 4.62
CA TYR A 610 -24.99 27.38 3.89
C TYR A 610 -24.53 28.82 3.67
N TYR A 611 -23.24 28.98 3.43
CA TYR A 611 -22.61 30.26 3.19
C TYR A 611 -22.67 30.65 1.70
N ASP A 612 -23.06 31.89 1.44
CA ASP A 612 -22.90 32.56 0.15
C ASP A 612 -21.65 33.44 0.20
N ALA A 613 -20.57 32.95 -0.41
CA ALA A 613 -19.27 33.61 -0.41
C ALA A 613 -19.24 34.87 -1.29
N THR A 614 -20.23 35.06 -2.16
CA THR A 614 -20.32 36.25 -3.01
C THR A 614 -21.07 37.36 -2.29
N SER A 615 -22.19 37.01 -1.66
CA SER A 615 -23.00 37.95 -0.89
C SER A 615 -22.45 38.17 0.51
N LEU A 616 -21.50 37.36 1.00
CA LEU A 616 -21.02 37.38 2.38
C LEU A 616 -22.18 37.20 3.36
N ALA A 617 -23.03 36.20 3.10
CA ALA A 617 -24.29 36.04 3.80
C ALA A 617 -24.62 34.58 4.08
N MET A 618 -25.44 34.37 5.10
CA MET A 618 -25.99 33.07 5.41
C MET A 618 -27.27 32.84 4.59
N ARG A 619 -27.30 31.76 3.81
CA ARG A 619 -28.46 31.31 3.06
C ARG A 619 -29.18 30.20 3.81
N HIS A 620 -30.49 30.14 3.61
CA HIS A 620 -31.34 29.08 4.11
C HIS A 620 -32.26 28.59 2.98
N ALA A 621 -32.26 27.28 2.74
CA ALA A 621 -33.17 26.62 1.82
C ALA A 621 -33.98 25.54 2.52
N TRP A 622 -35.25 25.35 2.13
CA TRP A 622 -36.10 24.32 2.73
C TRP A 622 -37.01 23.62 1.72
N TRP A 623 -37.26 22.33 1.98
CA TRP A 623 -38.04 21.46 1.10
C TRP A 623 -39.50 21.35 1.53
N THR A 624 -40.42 21.78 0.68
CA THR A 624 -41.87 21.76 0.99
C THR A 624 -42.56 20.41 0.80
N GLY A 625 -41.84 19.38 0.35
CA GLY A 625 -42.43 18.14 -0.16
C GLY A 625 -42.56 18.12 -1.69
N SER A 626 -42.53 19.29 -2.34
CA SER A 626 -42.63 19.40 -3.81
C SER A 626 -41.69 20.42 -4.46
N SER A 627 -41.17 21.38 -3.70
CA SER A 627 -40.23 22.38 -4.22
C SER A 627 -39.32 22.94 -3.13
N TRP A 628 -38.13 23.36 -3.56
CA TRP A 628 -37.20 24.14 -2.75
C TRP A 628 -37.63 25.62 -2.68
N ASN A 629 -37.42 26.21 -1.51
CA ASN A 629 -37.60 27.64 -1.26
C ASN A 629 -36.32 28.18 -0.60
N TYR A 630 -36.08 29.48 -0.73
CA TYR A 630 -34.80 30.10 -0.37
C TYR A 630 -35.00 31.45 0.30
N GLU A 631 -34.11 31.79 1.23
CA GLU A 631 -33.97 33.14 1.79
C GLU A 631 -32.51 33.48 2.13
N THR A 632 -32.20 34.77 2.19
CA THR A 632 -30.99 35.27 2.87
C THR A 632 -31.32 35.46 4.34
N LEU A 633 -30.78 34.57 5.17
CA LEU A 633 -31.13 34.45 6.58
C LEU A 633 -30.51 35.56 7.43
N ASP A 634 -29.20 35.80 7.28
CA ASP A 634 -28.45 36.84 7.99
C ASP A 634 -27.29 37.35 7.10
N GLY A 635 -26.77 38.55 7.39
CA GLY A 635 -25.67 39.14 6.63
C GLY A 635 -26.09 40.07 5.50
N SER A 636 -25.17 40.32 4.57
CA SER A 636 -25.39 41.29 3.49
C SER A 636 -26.63 40.99 2.64
N GLY A 637 -27.46 42.01 2.42
CA GLY A 637 -28.67 41.88 1.60
C GLY A 637 -29.86 41.22 2.30
N SER A 638 -29.76 40.92 3.60
CA SER A 638 -30.90 40.46 4.40
C SER A 638 -31.92 41.58 4.66
N ALA A 639 -33.18 41.21 4.94
CA ALA A 639 -34.29 42.17 5.15
C ALA A 639 -34.21 43.01 6.46
N GLY A 640 -33.18 42.80 7.30
CA GLY A 640 -32.99 43.48 8.59
C GLY A 640 -34.05 43.16 9.66
N GLY A 641 -33.81 43.62 10.90
CA GLY A 641 -34.73 43.47 12.05
C GLY A 641 -34.45 42.25 12.94
N SER A 642 -35.00 42.25 14.17
CA SER A 642 -34.85 41.15 15.16
C SER A 642 -33.40 40.72 15.49
N GLY A 643 -32.44 41.64 15.41
CA GLY A 643 -31.02 41.36 15.68
C GLY A 643 -30.21 40.86 14.47
N ARG A 644 -30.85 40.78 13.29
CA ARG A 644 -30.24 40.42 12.01
C ARG A 644 -29.28 41.51 11.52
N THR A 645 -28.12 41.11 11.00
CA THR A 645 -27.16 41.99 10.33
C THR A 645 -27.54 42.13 8.86
N THR A 646 -27.22 43.27 8.25
CA THR A 646 -27.59 43.57 6.84
C THR A 646 -26.38 43.87 5.95
N THR A 647 -25.18 43.84 6.53
CA THR A 647 -23.91 44.24 5.89
C THR A 647 -22.75 43.33 6.24
N ASP A 648 -22.93 42.46 7.22
CA ASP A 648 -21.82 41.73 7.84
C ASP A 648 -21.61 40.41 7.10
N ASP A 649 -20.34 40.00 6.98
CA ASP A 649 -19.92 38.68 6.52
C ASP A 649 -20.21 37.63 7.60
N VAL A 650 -21.25 36.83 7.37
CA VAL A 650 -21.74 35.83 8.32
C VAL A 650 -22.11 34.52 7.65
N GLY A 651 -22.12 33.44 8.42
CA GLY A 651 -22.67 32.13 8.01
C GLY A 651 -21.62 31.04 7.81
N GLN A 652 -20.33 31.37 7.95
CA GLN A 652 -19.25 30.40 7.91
C GLN A 652 -19.28 29.47 9.13
N TYR A 653 -18.78 28.25 8.96
CA TYR A 653 -18.68 27.23 10.01
C TYR A 653 -19.99 26.97 10.77
N ASN A 654 -21.12 26.96 10.05
CA ASN A 654 -22.41 26.88 10.70
C ASN A 654 -22.76 25.46 11.17
N ALA A 655 -23.59 25.39 12.20
CA ALA A 655 -24.11 24.16 12.77
C ALA A 655 -25.57 24.34 13.17
N VAL A 656 -26.37 23.28 13.02
CA VAL A 656 -27.81 23.34 13.23
C VAL A 656 -28.33 22.17 14.06
N THR A 657 -29.33 22.44 14.89
CA THR A 657 -30.13 21.39 15.55
C THR A 657 -31.57 21.86 15.76
N VAL A 658 -32.42 20.96 16.28
CA VAL A 658 -33.75 21.30 16.74
C VAL A 658 -33.83 21.10 18.25
N TYR A 659 -34.17 22.16 18.97
CA TYR A 659 -34.38 22.13 20.42
C TYR A 659 -35.66 22.89 20.78
N GLY A 660 -36.48 22.30 21.65
CA GLY A 660 -37.73 22.94 22.08
C GLY A 660 -38.73 23.20 20.93
N ASN A 661 -38.72 22.37 19.88
CA ASN A 661 -39.52 22.57 18.66
C ASN A 661 -39.18 23.88 17.90
N GLN A 662 -37.92 24.29 17.98
CA GLN A 662 -37.37 25.45 17.28
C GLN A 662 -36.07 25.03 16.60
N VAL A 663 -35.85 25.52 15.37
CA VAL A 663 -34.56 25.40 14.70
C VAL A 663 -33.57 26.33 15.40
N GLN A 664 -32.40 25.82 15.74
CA GLN A 664 -31.31 26.56 16.37
C GLN A 664 -30.10 26.49 15.43
N VAL A 665 -29.58 27.65 15.03
CA VAL A 665 -28.50 27.75 14.05
C VAL A 665 -27.39 28.62 14.62
N TYR A 666 -26.17 28.10 14.61
CA TYR A 666 -24.98 28.76 15.13
C TYR A 666 -23.98 28.95 14.01
N TYR A 667 -23.33 30.10 13.95
CA TYR A 667 -22.44 30.43 12.84
C TYR A 667 -21.46 31.52 13.21
N TYR A 668 -20.35 31.58 12.48
CA TYR A 668 -19.34 32.59 12.64
C TYR A 668 -19.75 33.89 11.92
N ASP A 669 -19.57 35.00 12.63
CA ASP A 669 -19.56 36.35 12.08
C ASP A 669 -18.12 36.80 11.92
N VAL A 670 -17.68 36.86 10.67
CA VAL A 670 -16.32 37.23 10.29
C VAL A 670 -16.08 38.71 10.57
N THR A 671 -17.12 39.54 10.43
CA THR A 671 -17.01 40.99 10.60
C THR A 671 -16.84 41.38 12.06
N SER A 672 -17.59 40.74 12.95
CA SER A 672 -17.50 40.99 14.38
C SER A 672 -16.59 40.02 15.12
N HIS A 673 -15.99 39.03 14.46
CA HIS A 673 -15.19 37.97 15.10
C HIS A 673 -15.96 37.23 16.21
N ALA A 674 -17.24 36.94 15.98
CA ALA A 674 -18.13 36.47 17.04
C ALA A 674 -18.92 35.22 16.64
N LEU A 675 -19.35 34.47 17.64
CA LEU A 675 -20.31 33.40 17.49
C LEU A 675 -21.72 33.99 17.50
N ARG A 676 -22.43 33.81 16.38
CA ARG A 676 -23.83 34.20 16.22
C ARG A 676 -24.76 33.03 16.45
N HIS A 677 -25.97 33.35 16.87
CA HIS A 677 -27.04 32.39 17.08
C HIS A 677 -28.34 32.93 16.49
N ALA A 678 -28.99 32.13 15.63
CA ALA A 678 -30.31 32.39 15.09
C ALA A 678 -31.27 31.26 15.46
N TRP A 679 -32.50 31.60 15.84
CA TRP A 679 -33.54 30.60 16.11
C TRP A 679 -34.91 30.97 15.55
N TRP A 680 -35.64 29.94 15.10
CA TRP A 680 -37.00 30.07 14.57
C TRP A 680 -38.02 29.88 15.70
N ASP A 681 -38.76 30.94 16.05
CA ASP A 681 -39.73 30.92 17.16
C ASP A 681 -41.15 30.48 16.78
N THR A 682 -41.33 29.88 15.61
CA THR A 682 -42.60 29.57 14.92
C THR A 682 -43.26 30.72 14.16
N VAL A 683 -42.82 31.96 14.37
CA VAL A 683 -43.36 33.16 13.69
C VAL A 683 -42.29 33.87 12.88
N ARG A 684 -41.07 33.97 13.43
CA ARG A 684 -39.95 34.67 12.79
C ARG A 684 -38.60 34.12 13.28
N TRP A 685 -37.56 34.50 12.55
CA TRP A 685 -36.19 34.36 13.00
C TRP A 685 -35.83 35.45 14.03
N ASN A 686 -35.17 35.03 15.10
CA ASN A 686 -34.55 35.92 16.09
C ASN A 686 -33.04 35.65 16.11
N PHE A 687 -32.26 36.67 16.45
CA PHE A 687 -30.81 36.64 16.34
C PHE A 687 -30.15 37.26 17.56
N GLU A 688 -29.00 36.71 17.94
CA GLU A 688 -28.12 37.28 18.97
C GLU A 688 -26.64 37.03 18.65
N THR A 689 -25.78 37.87 19.22
CA THR A 689 -24.35 37.56 19.35
C THR A 689 -24.18 36.76 20.63
N LEU A 690 -23.92 35.46 20.49
CA LEU A 690 -23.88 34.52 21.60
C LEU A 690 -22.59 34.69 22.41
N ASP A 691 -21.45 34.79 21.73
CA ASP A 691 -20.12 34.94 22.32
C ASP A 691 -19.18 35.74 21.42
N GLY A 692 -18.14 36.36 21.97
CA GLY A 692 -17.21 37.24 21.25
C GLY A 692 -17.63 38.72 21.22
N SER A 693 -17.04 39.50 20.31
CA SER A 693 -17.25 40.95 20.28
C SER A 693 -18.71 41.31 20.06
N GLY A 694 -19.27 42.12 20.97
CA GLY A 694 -20.68 42.52 20.95
C GLY A 694 -21.62 41.62 21.77
N SER A 695 -21.11 40.56 22.41
CA SER A 695 -21.88 39.79 23.38
C SER A 695 -22.11 40.59 24.68
N SER A 696 -23.24 40.35 25.37
CA SER A 696 -23.44 40.88 26.72
C SER A 696 -22.69 39.98 27.70
N GLY A 697 -21.50 40.40 28.15
CA GLY A 697 -20.63 39.60 29.02
C GLY A 697 -21.34 38.96 30.22
N GLY A 698 -21.01 37.69 30.51
CA GLY A 698 -21.61 36.87 31.57
C GLY A 698 -21.66 35.38 31.22
N GLY A 699 -21.75 34.49 32.21
CA GLY A 699 -21.96 33.05 31.98
C GLY A 699 -20.80 32.31 31.29
N GLY A 700 -19.58 32.84 31.34
CA GLY A 700 -18.40 32.25 30.67
C GLY A 700 -18.10 32.81 29.27
N ARG A 701 -18.92 33.74 28.77
CA ARG A 701 -18.77 34.40 27.46
C ARG A 701 -17.70 35.50 27.50
N THR A 702 -16.97 35.64 26.40
CA THR A 702 -15.93 36.63 26.13
C THR A 702 -16.48 37.77 25.27
N THR A 703 -15.89 38.95 25.39
CA THR A 703 -16.36 40.16 24.67
C THR A 703 -15.31 40.75 23.73
N THR A 704 -14.14 40.12 23.64
CA THR A 704 -12.98 40.61 22.88
C THR A 704 -12.36 39.54 21.99
N ASP A 705 -12.81 38.30 22.11
CA ASP A 705 -12.10 37.17 21.52
C ASP A 705 -12.73 36.76 20.19
N THR A 706 -11.90 36.23 19.29
CA THR A 706 -12.29 35.67 18.00
C THR A 706 -12.79 34.24 18.18
N VAL A 707 -14.11 34.09 18.27
CA VAL A 707 -14.76 32.82 18.57
C VAL A 707 -15.79 32.44 17.50
N GLY A 708 -16.12 31.16 17.40
CA GLY A 708 -17.22 30.65 16.58
C GLY A 708 -16.80 29.84 15.35
N TRP A 709 -15.50 29.65 15.13
CA TRP A 709 -14.98 28.77 14.08
C TRP A 709 -15.32 27.31 14.38
N ASN A 710 -15.54 26.51 13.34
CA ASN A 710 -15.87 25.07 13.44
C ASN A 710 -16.92 24.75 14.53
N SER A 711 -18.04 25.48 14.51
CA SER A 711 -19.09 25.30 15.52
C SER A 711 -19.72 23.91 15.41
N GLY A 712 -20.12 23.34 16.54
CA GLY A 712 -20.88 22.10 16.60
C GLY A 712 -21.96 22.19 17.67
N VAL A 713 -23.09 21.53 17.43
CA VAL A 713 -24.27 21.61 18.30
C VAL A 713 -24.95 20.26 18.43
N THR A 714 -25.41 19.94 19.64
CA THR A 714 -26.26 18.77 19.89
C THR A 714 -27.18 19.00 21.09
N THR A 715 -28.08 18.06 21.33
CA THR A 715 -28.91 18.02 22.54
C THR A 715 -28.48 16.84 23.42
N TYR A 716 -28.13 17.12 24.68
CA TYR A 716 -27.81 16.08 25.67
C TYR A 716 -28.53 16.38 26.99
N GLY A 717 -29.19 15.37 27.57
CA GLY A 717 -29.89 15.53 28.85
C GLY A 717 -31.00 16.60 28.84
N ASN A 718 -31.68 16.79 27.70
CA ASN A 718 -32.65 17.88 27.49
C ASN A 718 -32.05 19.29 27.65
N GLN A 719 -30.76 19.43 27.32
CA GLN A 719 -30.05 20.71 27.26
C GLN A 719 -29.37 20.84 25.91
N LEU A 720 -29.28 22.08 25.43
CA LEU A 720 -28.52 22.42 24.25
C LEU A 720 -27.03 22.49 24.60
N GLN A 721 -26.21 21.80 23.82
CA GLN A 721 -24.76 21.79 23.95
C GLN A 721 -24.16 22.40 22.70
N ILE A 722 -23.25 23.35 22.88
CA ILE A 722 -22.53 24.01 21.80
C ILE A 722 -21.04 24.04 22.12
N TRP A 723 -20.22 23.80 21.11
CA TRP A 723 -18.78 23.96 21.14
C TRP A 723 -18.31 24.66 19.88
N TYR A 724 -17.19 25.35 19.98
CA TYR A 724 -16.60 26.15 18.92
C TYR A 724 -15.12 26.34 19.22
N TYR A 725 -14.37 26.69 18.18
CA TYR A 725 -12.98 27.05 18.27
C TYR A 725 -12.83 28.53 18.66
N ASP A 726 -11.95 28.79 19.62
CA ASP A 726 -11.48 30.11 20.03
C ASP A 726 -10.09 30.33 19.42
N ALA A 727 -10.00 31.27 18.48
CA ALA A 727 -8.78 31.53 17.73
C ALA A 727 -7.83 32.51 18.44
N THR A 728 -8.13 32.93 19.68
CA THR A 728 -7.28 33.89 20.39
C THR A 728 -6.18 33.28 21.26
N THR A 729 -6.27 31.98 21.56
CA THR A 729 -5.39 31.32 22.53
C THR A 729 -4.24 30.51 21.93
N ASP A 730 -3.95 30.65 20.62
CA ASP A 730 -2.83 29.98 19.94
C ASP A 730 -1.59 30.86 19.72
#